data_AF-A0A2K3JHW2-F1
#
_entry.id   AF-A0A2K3JHW2-F1
#
_cell.length_a   1.000
_cell.length_b   1.000
_cell.length_c   1.000
_cell.angle_alpha   90.00
_cell.angle_beta   90.00
_cell.angle_gamma   90.00
#
_symmetry.space_group_name_H-M   'P 1'
#
loop_
_entity.id
_entity.type
_entity.pdbx_description
1 polymer ?
#
loop_
_entity_poly.entity_id
_entity_poly.type
_entity_poly.pdbx_seq_one_letter_code
_entity_poly.pdbx_strand_id
1 'polypeptide(L)'
;MTVDDVLTEIRGKIRSSISASVDISEVEFEGALLVIYTKTPDKFANNKDLVKNMAKTLQKRIVVRPDPSVLTDIEIAEKKIRQIIPKEAEITNIYFQPDVGEVTIEALKPGAAIGREGQLLNEIRKKINWAPSIVRAPPIQSKTVQEIRGYLRSMSDERKDILRKIGRKIHRGASTGEKYIRMIALGGFREVGRSCTMLHTQDSKVLIDCGIDVSAENNGSPYIHLPEVLPLEKIDAVVITHAHLDHCGLVPILYKYGYDGPIYCTPPTRDLMTLLQMDYIKVAAADAKKVPYSSENIRNVIKHCIVMGYGDTTDITPDIRLTFHNAGHILGSSICHFHIGDGLYNIAFTGDIKFERTWLFNPAINHFPRAEALVIESTYGGHDDFQPSRKEATDRLKDIIRTSMKKKGKVLVPVFAVGRSQEVMIVMESLVKMKEIPEIPVYLDGMIWEATAIHTAYPEYLNNKLRTQIFQQGDNPLLSEIFKRVDSGEMREKILADKDPCVVLATSGMMNGGPVMEYFKNWSGEDKNTLVFVGYQAEGTIGRRIQRGAKEVPMNVGGNIVSLPVEMNVETCDGFSGHSDRRQLVGFINNMSPRPERVIFGHGEESKCVDLSSTIHKRLNMNTAAPFNLEALRFV
;
A
#
# COMPACT_ATOMS: atom_id res chain seq x y z
N MET A 1 22.96 19.48 19.85
CA MET A 1 24.05 19.00 18.96
C MET A 1 23.56 19.15 17.53
N THR A 2 24.33 19.79 16.66
CA THR A 2 23.96 19.92 15.25
C THR A 2 24.20 18.60 14.52
N VAL A 3 23.61 18.41 13.35
CA VAL A 3 23.83 17.21 12.53
C VAL A 3 25.29 17.10 12.06
N ASP A 4 25.93 18.23 11.78
CA ASP A 4 27.33 18.23 11.33
C ASP A 4 28.28 17.80 12.46
N ASP A 5 27.95 18.13 13.72
CA ASP A 5 28.67 17.60 14.89
C ASP A 5 28.54 16.07 14.97
N VAL A 6 27.32 15.55 14.78
CA VAL A 6 27.03 14.10 14.78
C VAL A 6 27.80 13.39 13.66
N LEU A 7 27.80 13.94 12.44
CA LEU A 7 28.55 13.40 11.30
C LEU A 7 30.05 13.41 11.57
N THR A 8 30.58 14.47 12.20
CA THR A 8 32.00 14.57 12.53
C THR A 8 32.42 13.49 13.53
N GLU A 9 31.62 13.27 14.58
CA GLU A 9 31.85 12.21 15.56
C GLU A 9 31.80 10.81 14.91
N ILE A 10 30.79 10.57 14.07
CA ILE A 10 30.64 9.31 13.33
C ILE A 10 31.83 9.07 12.40
N ARG A 11 32.28 10.09 11.66
CA ARG A 11 33.46 9.99 10.79
C ARG A 11 34.72 9.63 11.58
N GLY A 12 34.90 10.23 12.77
CA GLY A 12 35.98 9.88 13.68
C GLY A 12 35.94 8.42 14.13
N LYS A 13 34.77 7.95 14.58
CA LYS A 13 34.57 6.55 14.98
C LYS A 13 34.80 5.57 13.82
N ILE A 14 34.27 5.87 12.63
CA ILE A 14 34.47 5.03 11.44
C ILE A 14 35.97 4.93 11.13
N ARG A 15 36.68 6.06 11.02
CA ARG A 15 38.13 6.08 10.72
C ARG A 15 38.96 5.29 11.74
N SER A 16 38.59 5.30 13.02
CA SER A 16 39.27 4.51 14.05
C SER A 16 39.04 2.99 13.93
N SER A 17 37.96 2.58 13.27
CA SER A 17 37.55 1.17 13.16
C SER A 17 37.97 0.49 11.86
N ILE A 18 38.46 1.25 10.87
CA ILE A 18 38.86 0.75 9.56
C ILE A 18 40.38 0.76 9.41
N SER A 19 40.93 -0.19 8.63
CA SER A 19 42.36 -0.19 8.32
C SER A 19 42.75 1.02 7.46
N ALA A 20 43.98 1.51 7.58
CA ALA A 20 44.52 2.60 6.74
C ALA A 20 44.49 2.29 5.22
N SER A 21 44.28 1.03 4.85
CA SER A 21 44.17 0.61 3.46
C SER A 21 42.80 0.90 2.83
N VAL A 22 41.77 1.26 3.61
CA VAL A 22 40.41 1.53 3.13
C VAL A 22 40.25 3.03 2.90
N ASP A 23 39.99 3.42 1.65
CA ASP A 23 39.79 4.82 1.26
C ASP A 23 38.30 5.19 1.28
N ILE A 24 37.89 5.97 2.28
CA ILE A 24 36.54 6.54 2.41
C ILE A 24 36.55 7.95 1.84
N SER A 25 35.74 8.18 0.81
CA SER A 25 35.60 9.49 0.19
C SER A 25 34.59 10.37 0.91
N GLU A 26 33.42 9.84 1.27
CA GLU A 26 32.32 10.60 1.87
C GLU A 26 31.54 9.75 2.87
N VAL A 27 31.01 10.38 3.92
CA VAL A 27 30.07 9.78 4.87
C VAL A 27 28.93 10.77 5.08
N GLU A 28 27.72 10.40 4.70
CA GLU A 28 26.53 11.25 4.79
C GLU A 28 25.31 10.44 5.25
N PHE A 29 24.29 11.14 5.75
CA PHE A 29 22.98 10.56 5.99
C PHE A 29 22.13 10.67 4.72
N GLU A 30 21.57 9.56 4.25
CA GLU A 30 20.61 9.54 3.14
C GLU A 30 19.33 8.82 3.61
N GLY A 31 18.30 9.61 3.90
CA GLY A 31 17.12 9.14 4.63
C GLY A 31 17.54 8.60 6.00
N ALA A 32 17.05 7.41 6.35
CA ALA A 32 17.39 6.76 7.61
C ALA A 32 18.76 6.04 7.60
N LEU A 33 19.46 6.02 6.45
CA LEU A 33 20.70 5.27 6.29
C LEU A 33 21.92 6.17 6.50
N LEU A 34 22.93 5.62 7.16
CA LEU A 34 24.29 6.16 7.13
C LEU A 34 25.01 5.55 5.93
N VAL A 35 25.31 6.38 4.92
CA VAL A 35 25.95 5.94 3.68
C VAL A 35 27.44 6.26 3.75
N ILE A 36 28.27 5.25 3.49
CA ILE A 36 29.72 5.36 3.41
C ILE A 36 30.13 5.15 1.96
N TYR A 37 30.64 6.20 1.31
CA TYR A 37 31.22 6.14 -0.02
C TYR A 37 32.70 5.77 0.06
N THR A 38 33.12 4.83 -0.78
CA THR A 38 34.50 4.29 -0.78
C THR A 38 35.05 4.13 -2.19
N LYS A 39 36.32 4.50 -2.38
CA LYS A 39 37.07 4.22 -3.61
C LYS A 39 37.63 2.79 -3.66
N THR A 40 37.49 2.05 -2.56
CA THR A 40 37.97 0.67 -2.39
C THR A 40 36.84 -0.28 -1.96
N PRO A 41 35.77 -0.42 -2.78
CA PRO A 41 34.60 -1.24 -2.42
C PRO A 41 34.93 -2.74 -2.25
N ASP A 42 35.98 -3.21 -2.92
CA ASP A 42 36.51 -4.57 -2.83
C ASP A 42 36.97 -4.93 -1.40
N LYS A 43 37.55 -3.98 -0.67
CA LYS A 43 38.03 -4.19 0.71
C LYS A 43 36.89 -4.39 1.70
N PHE A 44 35.78 -3.68 1.49
CA PHE A 44 34.55 -3.91 2.25
C PHE A 44 33.90 -5.26 1.87
N ALA A 45 33.94 -5.65 0.59
CA ALA A 45 33.40 -6.93 0.14
C ALA A 45 34.18 -8.14 0.70
N ASN A 46 35.48 -7.99 0.97
CA ASN A 46 36.32 -9.05 1.52
C ASN A 46 36.20 -9.20 3.04
N ASN A 47 35.70 -8.19 3.77
CA ASN A 47 35.55 -8.23 5.22
C ASN A 47 34.06 -8.11 5.63
N LYS A 48 33.39 -9.28 5.71
CA LYS A 48 31.95 -9.37 6.00
C LYS A 48 31.57 -8.82 7.38
N ASP A 49 32.47 -8.85 8.37
CA ASP A 49 32.16 -8.44 9.74
C ASP A 49 32.34 -6.95 10.00
N LEU A 50 33.08 -6.24 9.14
CA LEU A 50 33.38 -4.82 9.32
C LEU A 50 32.11 -3.96 9.40
N VAL A 51 31.23 -4.08 8.40
CA VAL A 51 29.97 -3.31 8.35
C VAL A 51 29.06 -3.67 9.51
N LYS A 52 28.98 -4.96 9.86
CA LYS A 52 28.16 -5.46 10.97
C LYS A 52 28.63 -4.91 12.32
N ASN A 53 29.93 -4.86 12.54
CA ASN A 53 30.51 -4.33 13.78
C ASN A 53 30.32 -2.81 13.87
N MET A 54 30.54 -2.07 12.78
CA MET A 54 30.27 -0.63 12.75
C MET A 54 28.80 -0.32 13.02
N ALA A 55 27.87 -1.05 12.40
CA ALA A 55 26.43 -0.86 12.60
C ALA A 55 26.02 -1.08 14.07
N LYS A 56 26.61 -2.08 14.74
CA LYS A 56 26.40 -2.32 16.18
C LYS A 56 26.95 -1.20 17.04
N THR A 57 28.18 -0.75 16.79
CA THR A 57 28.84 0.30 17.58
C THR A 57 28.16 1.65 17.42
N LEU A 58 27.73 1.98 16.20
CA LEU A 58 27.06 3.25 15.92
C LEU A 58 25.56 3.21 16.17
N GLN A 59 24.98 2.01 16.37
CA GLN A 59 23.54 1.78 16.48
C GLN A 59 22.75 2.40 15.32
N LYS A 60 23.32 2.32 14.10
CA LYS A 60 22.77 2.89 12.88
C LYS A 60 22.79 1.88 11.75
N ARG A 61 21.84 2.00 10.82
CA ARG A 61 21.82 1.21 9.58
C ARG A 61 22.87 1.78 8.62
N ILE A 62 23.88 0.97 8.29
CA ILE A 62 25.01 1.40 7.45
C ILE A 62 24.91 0.73 6.09
N VAL A 63 25.06 1.53 5.03
CA VAL A 63 25.22 1.04 3.66
C VAL A 63 26.54 1.55 3.11
N VAL A 64 27.32 0.65 2.49
CA VAL A 64 28.57 1.00 1.83
C VAL A 64 28.32 1.06 0.33
N ARG A 65 28.67 2.18 -0.29
CA ARG A 65 28.53 2.40 -1.73
C ARG A 65 29.88 2.67 -2.39
N PRO A 66 30.10 2.19 -3.61
CA PRO A 66 31.26 2.59 -4.39
C PRO A 66 31.18 4.09 -4.70
N ASP A 67 32.33 4.76 -4.67
CA ASP A 67 32.44 6.13 -5.15
C ASP A 67 32.15 6.19 -6.66
N PRO A 68 31.35 7.15 -7.15
CA PRO A 68 31.10 7.30 -8.58
C PRO A 68 32.36 7.33 -9.44
N SER A 69 33.50 7.81 -8.91
CA SER A 69 34.78 7.87 -9.63
C SER A 69 35.41 6.50 -9.91
N VAL A 70 34.97 5.44 -9.25
CA VAL A 70 35.54 4.07 -9.40
C VAL A 70 34.58 3.09 -10.07
N LEU A 71 33.40 3.56 -10.50
CA LEU A 71 32.42 2.77 -11.22
C LEU A 71 32.96 2.38 -12.60
N THR A 72 32.75 1.12 -12.98
CA THR A 72 33.01 0.70 -14.37
C THR A 72 31.96 1.34 -15.29
N ASP A 73 32.37 1.71 -16.51
CA ASP A 73 31.46 2.17 -17.56
C ASP A 73 30.24 1.25 -17.73
N ILE A 74 29.07 1.84 -17.98
CA ILE A 74 27.78 1.16 -18.00
C ILE A 74 27.73 0.05 -19.05
N GLU A 75 28.21 0.30 -20.27
CA GLU A 75 28.16 -0.69 -21.35
C GLU A 75 29.07 -1.88 -21.05
N ILE A 76 30.25 -1.61 -20.47
CA ILE A 76 31.20 -2.64 -20.05
C ILE A 76 30.62 -3.44 -18.88
N ALA A 77 30.01 -2.75 -17.91
CA ALA A 77 29.39 -3.36 -16.75
C ALA A 77 28.22 -4.27 -17.16
N GLU A 78 27.37 -3.84 -18.10
CA GLU A 78 26.25 -4.64 -18.59
C GLU A 78 26.74 -5.93 -19.27
N LYS A 79 27.74 -5.82 -20.16
CA LYS A 79 28.35 -6.98 -20.81
C LYS A 79 28.91 -7.97 -19.79
N LYS A 80 29.61 -7.48 -18.76
CA LYS A 80 30.14 -8.32 -17.68
C LYS A 80 29.03 -8.98 -16.86
N ILE A 81 27.95 -8.26 -16.52
CA ILE A 81 26.80 -8.84 -15.80
C ILE A 81 26.20 -10.00 -16.60
N ARG A 82 25.98 -9.81 -17.91
CA ARG A 82 25.42 -10.84 -18.80
C ARG A 82 26.36 -12.04 -19.01
N GLN A 83 27.66 -11.87 -18.78
CA GLN A 83 28.64 -12.97 -18.80
C GLN A 83 28.70 -13.75 -17.48
N ILE A 84 28.55 -13.06 -16.34
CA ILE A 84 28.62 -13.66 -15.00
C ILE A 84 27.33 -14.42 -14.67
N ILE A 85 26.17 -13.84 -15.00
CA ILE A 85 24.88 -14.45 -14.68
C ILE A 85 24.54 -15.54 -15.71
N PRO A 86 24.20 -16.77 -15.27
CA PRO A 86 23.80 -17.85 -16.18
C PRO A 86 22.58 -17.48 -17.03
N LYS A 87 22.56 -17.93 -18.30
CA LYS A 87 21.42 -17.70 -19.21
C LYS A 87 20.10 -18.25 -18.65
N GLU A 88 20.16 -19.31 -17.85
CA GLU A 88 19.03 -19.93 -17.16
C GLU A 88 18.31 -18.99 -16.20
N ALA A 89 18.99 -17.93 -15.71
CA ALA A 89 18.36 -16.93 -14.85
C ALA A 89 17.36 -16.04 -15.61
N GLU A 90 17.49 -15.98 -16.95
CA GLU A 90 16.63 -15.21 -17.86
C GLU A 90 16.52 -13.74 -17.43
N ILE A 91 17.61 -12.98 -17.63
CA ILE A 91 17.64 -11.55 -17.37
C ILE A 91 16.71 -10.85 -18.36
N THR A 92 15.71 -10.14 -17.84
CA THR A 92 14.79 -9.33 -18.65
C THR A 92 15.31 -7.90 -18.82
N ASN A 93 15.80 -7.27 -17.74
CA ASN A 93 16.28 -5.89 -17.77
C ASN A 93 17.48 -5.69 -16.83
N ILE A 94 18.31 -4.70 -17.13
CA ILE A 94 19.39 -4.21 -16.26
C ILE A 94 19.28 -2.69 -16.19
N TYR A 95 19.33 -2.13 -14.99
CA TYR A 95 19.18 -0.71 -14.75
C TYR A 95 20.31 -0.18 -13.87
N PHE A 96 21.06 0.78 -14.39
CA PHE A 96 22.16 1.43 -13.68
C PHE A 96 21.68 2.73 -13.02
N GLN A 97 22.17 2.98 -11.82
CA GLN A 97 21.94 4.21 -11.05
C GLN A 97 23.30 4.78 -10.63
N PRO A 98 23.98 5.54 -11.52
CA PRO A 98 25.36 5.99 -11.30
C PRO A 98 25.52 6.82 -10.03
N ASP A 99 24.51 7.60 -9.65
CA ASP A 99 24.61 8.59 -8.56
C ASP A 99 24.69 7.94 -7.16
N VAL A 100 24.24 6.70 -7.06
CA VAL A 100 24.33 5.83 -5.88
C VAL A 100 25.22 4.59 -6.12
N GLY A 101 25.76 4.42 -7.34
CA GLY A 101 26.60 3.29 -7.71
C GLY A 101 25.91 1.93 -7.62
N GLU A 102 24.58 1.88 -7.80
CA GLU A 102 23.78 0.66 -7.72
C GLU A 102 23.35 0.18 -9.11
N VAL A 103 23.25 -1.14 -9.29
CA VAL A 103 22.70 -1.76 -10.50
C VAL A 103 21.60 -2.74 -10.13
N THR A 104 20.40 -2.52 -10.66
CA THR A 104 19.25 -3.41 -10.48
C THR A 104 19.15 -4.36 -11.68
N ILE A 105 19.12 -5.66 -11.42
CA ILE A 105 19.05 -6.72 -12.43
C ILE A 105 17.72 -7.44 -12.27
N GLU A 106 16.87 -7.37 -13.29
CA GLU A 106 15.60 -8.08 -13.32
C GLU A 106 15.80 -9.45 -13.98
N ALA A 107 15.40 -10.51 -13.28
CA ALA A 107 15.51 -11.88 -13.77
C ALA A 107 14.23 -12.67 -13.46
N LEU A 108 13.80 -13.54 -14.38
CA LEU A 108 12.64 -14.42 -14.12
C LEU A 108 12.94 -15.44 -13.01
N LYS A 109 14.20 -15.89 -12.91
CA LYS A 109 14.69 -16.79 -11.86
C LYS A 109 15.80 -16.12 -11.02
N PRO A 110 15.45 -15.24 -10.06
CA PRO A 110 16.43 -14.53 -9.22
C PRO A 110 17.42 -15.43 -8.50
N GLY A 111 17.01 -16.61 -8.03
CA GLY A 111 17.90 -17.55 -7.34
C GLY A 111 19.09 -17.99 -8.19
N ALA A 112 18.88 -18.18 -9.50
CA ALA A 112 19.95 -18.51 -10.44
C ALA A 112 20.88 -17.30 -10.71
N ALA A 113 20.36 -16.07 -10.66
CA ALA A 113 21.16 -14.85 -10.79
C ALA A 113 21.96 -14.51 -9.52
N ILE A 114 21.45 -14.84 -8.33
CA ILE A 114 22.12 -14.60 -7.04
C ILE A 114 23.28 -15.58 -6.83
N GLY A 115 23.08 -16.84 -7.24
CA GLY A 115 24.00 -17.94 -6.98
C GLY A 115 23.95 -18.44 -5.52
N ARG A 116 24.69 -19.52 -5.22
CA ARG A 116 24.76 -20.05 -3.85
C ARG A 116 25.40 -19.02 -2.93
N GLU A 117 24.73 -18.71 -1.80
CA GLU A 117 25.18 -17.72 -0.81
C GLU A 117 25.56 -16.33 -1.39
N GLY A 118 24.94 -15.93 -2.51
CA GLY A 118 25.24 -14.64 -3.14
C GLY A 118 26.61 -14.57 -3.82
N GLN A 119 27.20 -15.71 -4.19
CA GLN A 119 28.50 -15.77 -4.86
C GLN A 119 28.55 -14.90 -6.12
N LEU A 120 27.52 -14.95 -6.98
CA LEU A 120 27.48 -14.18 -8.23
C LEU A 120 27.34 -12.68 -7.96
N LEU A 121 26.53 -12.28 -6.96
CA LEU A 121 26.44 -10.89 -6.53
C LEU A 121 27.80 -10.34 -6.09
N ASN A 122 28.54 -11.12 -5.29
CA ASN A 122 29.88 -10.72 -4.84
C ASN A 122 30.89 -10.66 -6.00
N GLU A 123 30.79 -11.57 -6.96
CA GLU A 123 31.61 -11.56 -8.16
C GLU A 123 31.33 -10.33 -9.03
N ILE A 124 30.06 -9.98 -9.24
CA ILE A 124 29.65 -8.76 -9.94
C ILE A 124 30.25 -7.54 -9.22
N ARG A 125 30.08 -7.41 -7.90
CA ARG A 125 30.66 -6.31 -7.10
C ARG A 125 32.16 -6.15 -7.37
N LYS A 126 32.91 -7.25 -7.33
CA LYS A 126 34.37 -7.26 -7.54
C LYS A 126 34.77 -6.90 -8.98
N LYS A 127 33.99 -7.31 -9.99
CA LYS A 127 34.36 -7.17 -11.40
C LYS A 127 33.94 -5.85 -12.04
N ILE A 128 32.88 -5.22 -11.54
CA ILE A 128 32.33 -3.99 -12.12
C ILE A 128 32.31 -2.79 -11.16
N ASN A 129 32.60 -2.99 -9.86
CA ASN A 129 32.55 -1.95 -8.83
C ASN A 129 31.17 -1.30 -8.64
N TRP A 130 30.10 -1.91 -9.15
CA TRP A 130 28.72 -1.51 -8.84
C TRP A 130 28.18 -2.33 -7.68
N ALA A 131 27.19 -1.80 -6.96
CA ALA A 131 26.40 -2.54 -5.98
C ALA A 131 25.19 -3.21 -6.66
N PRO A 132 25.24 -4.52 -6.99
CA PRO A 132 24.15 -5.23 -7.62
C PRO A 132 23.03 -5.53 -6.62
N SER A 133 21.81 -5.34 -7.11
CA SER A 133 20.56 -5.79 -6.54
C SER A 133 19.82 -6.63 -7.58
N ILE A 134 19.35 -7.82 -7.20
CA ILE A 134 18.59 -8.69 -8.09
C ILE A 134 17.13 -8.64 -7.68
N VAL A 135 16.26 -8.33 -8.64
CA VAL A 135 14.82 -8.32 -8.45
C VAL A 135 14.16 -9.29 -9.44
N ARG A 136 12.97 -9.78 -9.08
CA ARG A 136 12.22 -10.67 -9.95
C ARG A 136 11.58 -9.89 -11.09
N ALA A 137 11.67 -10.42 -12.30
CA ALA A 137 10.90 -9.94 -13.44
C ALA A 137 9.43 -10.37 -13.28
N PRO A 138 8.45 -9.44 -13.35
CA PRO A 138 7.05 -9.79 -13.20
C PRO A 138 6.53 -10.56 -14.44
N PRO A 139 5.63 -11.54 -14.27
CA PRO A 139 4.98 -12.25 -15.38
C PRO A 139 4.20 -11.32 -16.34
N ILE A 140 3.48 -10.33 -15.79
CA ILE A 140 2.87 -9.25 -16.56
C ILE A 140 3.63 -7.97 -16.23
N GLN A 141 4.05 -7.26 -17.28
CA GLN A 141 4.62 -5.93 -17.12
C GLN A 141 3.54 -4.92 -16.69
N SER A 142 3.71 -4.32 -15.52
CA SER A 142 2.91 -3.18 -15.09
C SER A 142 3.50 -1.89 -15.67
N LYS A 143 2.67 -1.14 -16.39
CA LYS A 143 3.04 0.17 -16.91
C LYS A 143 3.36 1.14 -15.75
N THR A 144 2.56 1.10 -14.68
CA THR A 144 2.76 1.96 -13.51
C THR A 144 4.12 1.69 -12.84
N VAL A 145 4.47 0.42 -12.61
CA VAL A 145 5.77 0.06 -12.01
C VAL A 145 6.92 0.54 -12.88
N GLN A 146 6.83 0.35 -14.20
CA GLN A 146 7.85 0.79 -15.15
C GLN A 146 8.00 2.31 -15.17
N GLU A 147 6.89 3.05 -15.21
CA GLU A 147 6.89 4.52 -15.20
C GLU A 147 7.46 5.09 -13.90
N ILE A 148 7.09 4.53 -12.74
CA ILE A 148 7.64 4.95 -11.44
C ILE A 148 9.14 4.70 -11.39
N ARG A 149 9.59 3.48 -11.75
CA ARG A 149 11.02 3.15 -11.78
C ARG A 149 11.79 4.03 -12.77
N GLY A 150 11.24 4.23 -13.96
CA GLY A 150 11.82 5.12 -14.98
C GLY A 150 11.94 6.56 -14.49
N TYR A 151 10.89 7.08 -13.86
CA TYR A 151 10.87 8.43 -13.31
C TYR A 151 11.89 8.59 -12.18
N LEU A 152 11.92 7.68 -11.21
CA LEU A 152 12.90 7.69 -10.12
C LEU A 152 14.36 7.62 -10.62
N ARG A 153 14.61 6.93 -11.74
CA ARG A 153 15.93 6.90 -12.38
C ARG A 153 16.26 8.23 -13.06
N SER A 154 15.30 8.88 -13.71
CA SER A 154 15.53 10.19 -14.32
C SER A 154 15.80 11.31 -13.30
N MET A 155 15.33 11.14 -12.06
CA MET A 155 15.41 12.14 -10.98
C MET A 155 16.41 11.73 -9.88
N SER A 156 17.37 10.87 -10.19
CA SER A 156 18.26 10.27 -9.19
C SER A 156 19.15 11.28 -8.47
N ASP A 157 19.68 12.28 -9.18
CA ASP A 157 20.43 13.40 -8.60
C ASP A 157 19.59 14.21 -7.61
N GLU A 158 18.41 14.68 -8.05
CA GLU A 158 17.48 15.44 -7.20
C GLU A 158 17.06 14.60 -5.97
N ARG A 159 16.81 13.31 -6.18
CA ARG A 159 16.42 12.40 -5.10
C ARG A 159 17.54 12.20 -4.07
N LYS A 160 18.80 12.19 -4.49
CA LYS A 160 19.94 12.11 -3.57
C LYS A 160 19.94 13.32 -2.62
N ASP A 161 19.71 14.51 -3.14
CA ASP A 161 19.63 15.74 -2.33
C ASP A 161 18.42 15.72 -1.37
N ILE A 162 17.26 15.27 -1.84
CA ILE A 162 16.07 15.05 -1.01
C ILE A 162 16.40 14.09 0.15
N LEU A 163 17.01 12.93 -0.15
CA LEU A 163 17.40 11.96 0.87
C LEU A 163 18.43 12.53 1.86
N ARG A 164 19.39 13.34 1.40
CA ARG A 164 20.35 14.02 2.28
C ARG A 164 19.67 14.99 3.22
N LYS A 165 18.76 15.82 2.72
CA LYS A 165 17.95 16.75 3.52
C LYS A 165 17.13 16.01 4.58
N ILE A 166 16.47 14.92 4.19
CA ILE A 166 15.70 14.06 5.10
C ILE A 166 16.62 13.44 6.15
N GLY A 167 17.75 12.88 5.75
CA GLY A 167 18.67 12.22 6.66
C GLY A 167 19.25 13.16 7.71
N ARG A 168 19.59 14.39 7.32
CA ARG A 168 19.95 15.45 8.26
C ARG A 168 18.79 15.77 9.21
N LYS A 169 17.56 15.88 8.72
CA LYS A 169 16.38 16.16 9.56
C LYS A 169 16.08 15.05 10.58
N ILE A 170 16.28 13.77 10.23
CA ILE A 170 16.09 12.61 11.11
C ILE A 170 17.14 12.56 12.22
N HIS A 171 18.40 12.86 11.88
CA HIS A 171 19.55 12.70 12.78
C HIS A 171 19.90 13.98 13.56
N ARG A 172 18.99 14.95 13.62
CA ARG A 172 19.11 16.08 14.55
C ARG A 172 18.99 15.58 15.99
N GLY A 173 19.62 16.26 16.94
CA GLY A 173 19.45 15.91 18.37
C GLY A 173 18.01 16.14 18.84
N ALA A 174 17.50 15.25 19.71
CA ALA A 174 16.23 15.44 20.40
C ALA A 174 16.34 16.52 21.49
N SER A 175 15.23 17.23 21.75
CA SER A 175 15.20 18.30 22.74
C SER A 175 15.13 17.75 24.17
N THR A 176 15.66 18.51 25.14
CA THR A 176 15.57 18.17 26.58
C THR A 176 14.29 18.68 27.24
N GLY A 177 13.27 19.05 26.45
CA GLY A 177 12.03 19.67 26.92
C GLY A 177 11.05 18.70 27.59
N GLU A 178 9.80 19.15 27.76
CA GLU A 178 8.72 18.29 28.25
C GLU A 178 8.57 17.07 27.34
N LYS A 179 8.40 15.89 27.95
CA LYS A 179 8.11 14.66 27.21
C LYS A 179 6.61 14.45 27.20
N TYR A 180 5.97 14.74 26.07
CA TYR A 180 4.56 14.39 25.83
C TYR A 180 4.41 13.58 24.56
N ILE A 181 3.34 12.79 24.51
CA ILE A 181 2.91 12.09 23.29
C ILE A 181 1.41 12.25 23.18
N ARG A 182 0.94 12.76 22.03
CA ARG A 182 -0.49 12.88 21.73
C ARG A 182 -0.81 12.50 20.30
N MET A 183 -2.04 12.05 20.09
CA MET A 183 -2.63 11.95 18.76
C MET A 183 -3.74 12.98 18.58
N ILE A 184 -3.91 13.49 17.37
CA ILE A 184 -5.00 14.40 16.99
C ILE A 184 -5.77 13.76 15.83
N ALA A 185 -7.08 13.58 16.02
CA ALA A 185 -7.97 13.04 15.02
C ALA A 185 -8.27 14.09 13.94
N LEU A 186 -7.69 13.98 12.74
CA LEU A 186 -7.89 14.97 11.65
C LEU A 186 -8.91 14.52 10.60
N GLY A 187 -9.39 13.27 10.67
CA GLY A 187 -10.38 12.69 9.78
C GLY A 187 -10.43 11.17 9.95
N GLY A 188 -11.58 10.56 9.66
CA GLY A 188 -11.77 9.12 9.79
C GLY A 188 -12.05 8.64 11.21
N PHE A 189 -12.51 9.50 12.14
CA PHE A 189 -12.96 9.08 13.47
C PHE A 189 -14.48 9.28 13.59
N ARG A 190 -15.20 8.19 13.94
CA ARG A 190 -16.68 8.08 13.87
C ARG A 190 -17.28 8.25 12.47
N GLU A 191 -16.46 8.04 11.45
CA GLU A 191 -16.84 7.99 10.04
C GLU A 191 -15.94 7.01 9.27
N VAL A 192 -16.32 6.68 8.04
CA VAL A 192 -15.46 6.00 7.05
C VAL A 192 -15.14 7.00 5.96
N GLY A 193 -13.87 7.12 5.58
CA GLY A 193 -13.40 8.14 4.66
C GLY A 193 -12.41 9.11 5.30
N ARG A 194 -11.60 9.78 4.44
CA ARG A 194 -10.65 10.85 4.81
C ARG A 194 -9.76 10.57 6.02
N SER A 195 -9.33 9.31 6.21
CA SER A 195 -8.46 8.89 7.31
C SER A 195 -7.21 9.77 7.38
N CYS A 196 -7.02 10.40 8.53
CA CYS A 196 -5.87 11.26 8.79
C CYS A 196 -5.68 11.46 10.29
N THR A 197 -4.49 11.12 10.80
CA THR A 197 -4.14 11.32 12.22
C THR A 197 -2.79 12.02 12.33
N MET A 198 -2.67 12.98 13.24
CA MET A 198 -1.36 13.53 13.61
C MET A 198 -0.87 12.88 14.90
N LEU A 199 0.29 12.21 14.84
CA LEU A 199 1.06 11.81 16.01
C LEU A 199 2.08 12.90 16.31
N HIS A 200 2.02 13.46 17.52
CA HIS A 200 2.75 14.66 17.90
C HIS A 200 3.48 14.44 19.23
N THR A 201 4.80 14.58 19.19
CA THR A 201 5.67 14.64 20.36
C THR A 201 6.20 16.06 20.54
N GLN A 202 7.08 16.28 21.52
CA GLN A 202 7.78 17.56 21.66
C GLN A 202 8.67 17.89 20.45
N ASP A 203 9.27 16.87 19.83
CA ASP A 203 10.28 17.02 18.80
C ASP A 203 9.79 16.68 17.38
N SER A 204 8.66 16.00 17.26
CA SER A 204 8.23 15.39 16.01
C SER A 204 6.74 15.53 15.72
N LYS A 205 6.41 15.77 14.45
CA LYS A 205 5.06 15.71 13.88
C LYS A 205 5.01 14.68 12.76
N VAL A 206 4.26 13.61 12.96
CA VAL A 206 4.09 12.54 11.97
C VAL A 206 2.62 12.41 11.60
N LEU A 207 2.31 12.57 10.32
CA LEU A 207 0.97 12.35 9.79
C LEU A 207 0.82 10.86 9.42
N ILE A 208 -0.20 10.19 9.94
CA ILE A 208 -0.59 8.84 9.54
C ILE A 208 -1.83 8.95 8.65
N ASP A 209 -1.68 8.53 7.41
CA ASP A 209 -2.65 8.66 6.32
C ASP A 209 -3.05 10.12 6.02
N CYS A 210 -3.52 10.34 4.79
CA CYS A 210 -4.11 11.59 4.32
C CYS A 210 -5.08 11.26 3.18
N GLY A 211 -6.24 10.75 3.58
CA GLY A 211 -7.26 10.26 2.67
C GLY A 211 -8.19 11.31 2.08
N ILE A 212 -9.10 10.84 1.22
CA ILE A 212 -10.28 11.58 0.78
C ILE A 212 -11.55 10.78 1.06
N ASP A 213 -12.60 11.43 1.53
CA ASP A 213 -13.95 10.86 1.44
C ASP A 213 -14.52 11.10 0.04
N VAL A 214 -14.56 10.05 -0.77
CA VAL A 214 -15.08 10.09 -2.14
C VAL A 214 -16.62 10.13 -2.20
N SER A 215 -17.30 9.90 -1.08
CA SER A 215 -18.75 9.95 -0.98
C SER A 215 -19.28 11.34 -0.64
N ALA A 216 -18.46 12.19 -0.02
CA ALA A 216 -18.84 13.55 0.34
C ALA A 216 -18.98 14.46 -0.90
N GLU A 217 -20.15 15.08 -1.06
CA GLU A 217 -20.41 16.06 -2.12
C GLU A 217 -19.61 17.36 -1.91
N ASN A 218 -19.46 17.77 -0.65
CA ASN A 218 -18.71 18.95 -0.22
C ASN A 218 -17.88 18.59 1.02
N ASN A 219 -16.60 18.98 1.06
CA ASN A 219 -15.70 18.83 2.22
C ASN A 219 -15.23 17.38 2.55
N GLY A 220 -14.87 16.60 1.54
CA GLY A 220 -14.26 15.27 1.72
C GLY A 220 -12.79 15.26 2.17
N SER A 221 -12.20 16.42 2.51
CA SER A 221 -10.81 16.52 2.97
C SER A 221 -10.69 16.39 4.49
N PRO A 222 -9.56 15.88 5.02
CA PRO A 222 -9.23 15.96 6.43
C PRO A 222 -8.94 17.41 6.85
N TYR A 223 -8.96 17.68 8.15
CA TYR A 223 -8.75 18.99 8.75
C TYR A 223 -7.27 19.39 8.81
N ILE A 224 -6.60 19.43 7.65
CA ILE A 224 -5.15 19.75 7.54
C ILE A 224 -4.83 21.24 7.62
N HIS A 225 -5.87 22.10 7.71
CA HIS A 225 -5.73 23.55 7.83
C HIS A 225 -5.64 24.02 9.30
N LEU A 226 -5.62 23.09 10.26
CA LEU A 226 -5.55 23.43 11.68
C LEU A 226 -4.17 23.99 12.08
N PRO A 227 -4.10 24.85 13.11
CA PRO A 227 -2.85 25.41 13.63
C PRO A 227 -1.82 24.35 14.06
N GLU A 228 -2.28 23.18 14.52
CA GLU A 228 -1.44 22.07 14.93
C GLU A 228 -0.72 21.40 13.75
N VAL A 229 -1.33 21.46 12.56
CA VAL A 229 -0.81 20.87 11.33
C VAL A 229 0.07 21.88 10.58
N LEU A 230 -0.37 23.14 10.54
CA LEU A 230 0.35 24.21 9.83
C LEU A 230 1.54 24.77 10.63
N PRO A 231 2.55 25.31 9.95
CA PRO A 231 2.81 25.20 8.51
C PRO A 231 3.29 23.78 8.14
N LEU A 232 2.98 23.30 6.92
CA LEU A 232 3.17 21.89 6.53
C LEU A 232 4.65 21.46 6.52
N GLU A 233 5.57 22.40 6.33
CA GLU A 233 7.02 22.21 6.37
C GLU A 233 7.50 21.65 7.72
N LYS A 234 6.72 21.89 8.80
CA LYS A 234 7.01 21.36 10.14
C LYS A 234 6.60 19.90 10.32
N ILE A 235 5.89 19.29 9.37
CA ILE A 235 5.62 17.86 9.40
C ILE A 235 6.93 17.13 9.08
N ASP A 236 7.35 16.21 9.94
CA ASP A 236 8.60 15.46 9.78
C ASP A 236 8.44 14.29 8.82
N ALA A 237 7.29 13.63 8.84
CA ALA A 237 7.02 12.47 7.99
C ALA A 237 5.51 12.30 7.74
N VAL A 238 5.18 11.71 6.59
CA VAL A 238 3.84 11.17 6.29
C VAL A 238 3.98 9.65 6.16
N VAL A 239 3.11 8.88 6.83
CA VAL A 239 3.12 7.43 6.82
C VAL A 239 1.81 6.92 6.23
N ILE A 240 1.88 6.08 5.22
CA ILE A 240 0.69 5.56 4.53
C ILE A 240 0.53 4.08 4.83
N THR A 241 -0.61 3.73 5.43
CA THR A 241 -0.94 2.36 5.83
C THR A 241 -1.13 1.47 4.60
N HIS A 242 -1.92 1.94 3.62
CA HIS A 242 -2.22 1.24 2.39
C HIS A 242 -2.75 2.19 1.29
N ALA A 243 -2.98 1.64 0.10
CA ALA A 243 -3.19 2.42 -1.12
C ALA A 243 -4.64 2.88 -1.40
N HIS A 244 -5.63 2.59 -0.56
CA HIS A 244 -6.98 3.09 -0.84
C HIS A 244 -7.07 4.61 -0.69
N LEU A 245 -7.94 5.23 -1.48
CA LEU A 245 -8.01 6.69 -1.61
C LEU A 245 -8.45 7.39 -0.32
N ASP A 246 -9.25 6.73 0.50
CA ASP A 246 -9.63 7.16 1.85
C ASP A 246 -8.49 7.11 2.87
N HIS A 247 -7.30 6.63 2.48
CA HIS A 247 -6.08 6.69 3.29
C HIS A 247 -4.94 7.47 2.62
N CYS A 248 -4.89 7.52 1.29
CA CYS A 248 -3.77 8.17 0.58
C CYS A 248 -4.19 9.19 -0.48
N GLY A 249 -5.49 9.41 -0.69
CA GLY A 249 -6.02 10.18 -1.82
C GLY A 249 -5.58 11.64 -1.81
N LEU A 250 -5.43 12.29 -0.65
CA LEU A 250 -5.03 13.70 -0.57
C LEU A 250 -3.56 13.92 -0.25
N VAL A 251 -2.74 12.88 -0.18
CA VAL A 251 -1.29 13.03 0.00
C VAL A 251 -0.65 14.02 -1.00
N PRO A 252 -1.01 14.05 -2.31
CA PRO A 252 -0.45 15.03 -3.25
C PRO A 252 -0.80 16.48 -2.90
N ILE A 253 -1.90 16.73 -2.18
CA ILE A 253 -2.31 18.07 -1.76
C ILE A 253 -1.30 18.68 -0.78
N LEU A 254 -0.61 17.85 0.00
CA LEU A 254 0.40 18.31 0.95
C LEU A 254 1.54 19.02 0.22
N TYR A 255 2.05 18.43 -0.87
CA TYR A 255 3.10 19.05 -1.71
C TYR A 255 2.62 20.30 -2.44
N LYS A 256 1.35 20.32 -2.86
CA LYS A 256 0.74 21.52 -3.44
C LYS A 256 0.74 22.70 -2.48
N TYR A 257 0.64 22.44 -1.18
CA TYR A 257 0.59 23.45 -0.12
C TYR A 257 1.89 23.59 0.70
N GLY A 258 3.02 23.10 0.18
CA GLY A 258 4.35 23.40 0.73
C GLY A 258 5.01 22.29 1.56
N TYR A 259 4.38 21.13 1.71
CA TYR A 259 5.10 19.96 2.27
C TYR A 259 6.26 19.54 1.37
N ASP A 260 7.40 19.23 1.96
CA ASP A 260 8.65 18.85 1.27
C ASP A 260 9.41 17.77 2.04
N GLY A 261 8.67 16.94 2.79
CA GLY A 261 9.21 15.86 3.61
C GLY A 261 9.01 14.46 3.01
N PRO A 262 9.45 13.40 3.71
CA PRO A 262 9.34 12.03 3.25
C PRO A 262 7.93 11.44 3.41
N ILE A 263 7.57 10.55 2.47
CA ILE A 263 6.47 9.60 2.65
C ILE A 263 7.03 8.21 2.89
N TYR A 264 6.53 7.51 3.92
CA TYR A 264 6.85 6.12 4.20
C TYR A 264 5.67 5.21 3.91
N CYS A 265 5.90 4.16 3.13
CA CYS A 265 4.92 3.10 2.88
C CYS A 265 5.63 1.84 2.38
N THR A 266 4.88 0.77 2.13
CA THR A 266 5.44 -0.43 1.49
C THR A 266 5.61 -0.22 -0.02
N PRO A 267 6.53 -0.95 -0.68
CA PRO A 267 6.71 -0.88 -2.14
C PRO A 267 5.41 -1.08 -2.95
N PRO A 268 4.55 -2.07 -2.65
CA PRO A 268 3.29 -2.20 -3.38
C PRO A 268 2.33 -1.04 -3.13
N THR A 269 2.30 -0.50 -1.90
CA THR A 269 1.46 0.65 -1.56
C THR A 269 1.86 1.88 -2.38
N ARG A 270 3.15 2.15 -2.59
CA ARG A 270 3.60 3.26 -3.47
C ARG A 270 3.02 3.15 -4.88
N ASP A 271 3.13 1.96 -5.47
CA ASP A 271 2.77 1.75 -6.87
C ASP A 271 1.24 1.80 -7.05
N LEU A 272 0.50 1.16 -6.15
CA LEU A 272 -0.96 1.20 -6.12
C LEU A 272 -1.50 2.60 -5.80
N MET A 273 -0.89 3.30 -4.84
CA MET A 273 -1.26 4.69 -4.49
C MET A 273 -1.10 5.59 -5.72
N THR A 274 0.01 5.47 -6.44
CA THR A 274 0.26 6.24 -7.66
C THR A 274 -0.77 5.93 -8.74
N LEU A 275 -1.07 4.63 -8.98
CA LEU A 275 -2.10 4.20 -9.92
C LEU A 275 -3.46 4.84 -9.59
N LEU A 276 -3.89 4.73 -8.34
CA LEU A 276 -5.20 5.20 -7.90
C LEU A 276 -5.30 6.73 -7.86
N GLN A 277 -4.25 7.45 -7.47
CA GLN A 277 -4.23 8.91 -7.50
C GLN A 277 -4.29 9.45 -8.93
N MET A 278 -3.59 8.80 -9.88
CA MET A 278 -3.65 9.16 -11.30
C MET A 278 -5.03 8.88 -11.90
N ASP A 279 -5.63 7.74 -11.56
CA ASP A 279 -6.98 7.40 -12.00
C ASP A 279 -8.02 8.37 -11.41
N TYR A 280 -7.88 8.72 -10.14
CA TYR A 280 -8.78 9.67 -9.46
C TYR A 280 -8.82 11.05 -10.15
N ILE A 281 -7.67 11.64 -10.49
CA ILE A 281 -7.66 12.94 -11.20
C ILE A 281 -8.23 12.84 -12.61
N LYS A 282 -8.04 11.69 -13.28
CA LYS A 282 -8.57 11.44 -14.62
C LYS A 282 -10.09 11.31 -14.59
N VAL A 283 -10.63 10.54 -13.65
CA VAL A 283 -12.08 10.36 -13.46
C VAL A 283 -12.72 11.67 -13.03
N ALA A 284 -12.13 12.41 -12.08
CA ALA A 284 -12.64 13.71 -11.66
C ALA A 284 -12.71 14.71 -12.83
N ALA A 285 -11.69 14.75 -13.69
CA ALA A 285 -11.69 15.59 -14.89
C ALA A 285 -12.76 15.17 -15.91
N ALA A 286 -12.94 13.86 -16.15
CA ALA A 286 -13.96 13.32 -17.04
C ALA A 286 -15.39 13.62 -16.56
N ASP A 287 -15.62 13.58 -15.25
CA ASP A 287 -16.89 13.91 -14.60
C ASP A 287 -17.14 15.44 -14.49
N ALA A 288 -16.26 16.28 -15.05
CA ALA A 288 -16.28 17.73 -14.89
C ALA A 288 -16.29 18.21 -13.41
N LYS A 289 -15.72 17.42 -12.50
CA LYS A 289 -15.54 17.74 -11.08
C LYS A 289 -14.24 18.52 -10.87
N LYS A 290 -14.16 19.23 -9.73
CA LYS A 290 -12.93 19.96 -9.34
C LYS A 290 -11.82 18.97 -9.01
N VAL A 291 -10.72 19.02 -9.76
CA VAL A 291 -9.52 18.22 -9.49
C VAL A 291 -8.70 18.88 -8.37
N PRO A 292 -8.43 18.21 -7.23
CA PRO A 292 -7.78 18.85 -6.08
C PRO A 292 -6.28 19.14 -6.28
N TYR A 293 -5.59 18.36 -7.10
CA TYR A 293 -4.15 18.44 -7.35
C TYR A 293 -3.80 17.97 -8.77
N SER A 294 -2.60 18.28 -9.26
CA SER A 294 -2.15 17.88 -10.61
C SER A 294 -1.32 16.59 -10.59
N SER A 295 -1.03 16.05 -11.77
CA SER A 295 -0.09 14.93 -11.93
C SER A 295 1.34 15.28 -11.50
N GLU A 296 1.71 16.56 -11.51
CA GLU A 296 2.99 17.04 -10.97
C GLU A 296 3.09 16.85 -9.46
N ASN A 297 1.99 17.07 -8.73
CA ASN A 297 1.97 16.80 -7.29
C ASN A 297 2.14 15.30 -6.99
N ILE A 298 1.58 14.41 -7.82
CA ILE A 298 1.80 12.96 -7.73
C ILE A 298 3.26 12.60 -8.02
N ARG A 299 3.92 13.29 -8.96
CA ARG A 299 5.36 13.11 -9.20
C ARG A 299 6.18 13.49 -7.96
N ASN A 300 5.82 14.55 -7.24
CA ASN A 300 6.47 14.90 -5.97
C ASN A 300 6.27 13.82 -4.90
N VAL A 301 5.08 13.20 -4.83
CA VAL A 301 4.84 12.01 -3.99
C VAL A 301 5.83 10.89 -4.32
N ILE A 302 6.03 10.58 -5.60
CA ILE A 302 6.96 9.53 -6.03
C ILE A 302 8.41 9.86 -5.62
N LYS A 303 8.88 11.09 -5.85
CA LYS A 303 10.25 11.53 -5.51
C LYS A 303 10.55 11.39 -4.02
N HIS A 304 9.61 11.79 -3.18
CA HIS A 304 9.74 11.81 -1.72
C HIS A 304 9.34 10.50 -1.03
N CYS A 305 8.84 9.52 -1.79
CA CYS A 305 8.46 8.22 -1.23
C CYS A 305 9.69 7.36 -0.93
N ILE A 306 9.84 6.99 0.34
CA ILE A 306 10.81 6.05 0.87
C ILE A 306 10.05 4.76 1.22
N VAL A 307 10.32 3.70 0.46
CA VAL A 307 9.63 2.42 0.64
C VAL A 307 10.33 1.54 1.68
N MET A 308 9.56 0.79 2.46
CA MET A 308 10.07 -0.12 3.50
C MET A 308 9.39 -1.49 3.44
N GLY A 309 10.15 -2.56 3.69
CA GLY A 309 9.59 -3.90 3.81
C GLY A 309 8.88 -4.12 5.16
N TYR A 310 8.11 -5.20 5.25
CA TYR A 310 7.59 -5.62 6.55
C TYR A 310 8.72 -6.06 7.49
N GLY A 311 8.63 -5.66 8.76
CA GLY A 311 9.62 -5.96 9.80
C GLY A 311 10.86 -5.07 9.77
N ASP A 312 11.01 -4.18 8.77
CA ASP A 312 12.08 -3.20 8.75
C ASP A 312 11.80 -2.07 9.74
N THR A 313 12.58 -2.01 10.83
CA THR A 313 12.56 -0.87 11.76
C THR A 313 13.45 0.27 11.29
N THR A 314 12.86 1.44 11.06
CA THR A 314 13.54 2.61 10.46
C THR A 314 13.35 3.85 11.34
N ASP A 315 14.44 4.58 11.61
CA ASP A 315 14.37 5.91 12.23
C ASP A 315 13.69 6.88 11.24
N ILE A 316 12.55 7.46 11.60
CA ILE A 316 11.81 8.41 10.73
C ILE A 316 11.85 9.85 11.26
N THR A 317 12.18 10.01 12.54
CA THR A 317 12.43 11.28 13.23
C THR A 317 13.50 11.04 14.33
N PRO A 318 13.97 12.07 15.06
CA PRO A 318 14.95 11.88 16.14
C PRO A 318 14.49 10.93 17.26
N ASP A 319 13.18 10.87 17.49
CA ASP A 319 12.56 10.17 18.63
C ASP A 319 11.54 9.11 18.20
N ILE A 320 11.30 8.88 16.91
CA ILE A 320 10.31 7.90 16.44
C ILE A 320 10.95 6.92 15.45
N ARG A 321 10.82 5.62 15.75
CA ARG A 321 11.09 4.53 14.82
C ARG A 321 9.80 3.89 14.33
N LEU A 322 9.73 3.64 13.04
CA LEU A 322 8.60 3.01 12.37
C LEU A 322 8.94 1.58 11.98
N THR A 323 8.00 0.66 12.19
CA THR A 323 8.02 -0.69 11.62
C THR A 323 6.67 -0.99 10.99
N PHE A 324 6.67 -1.47 9.74
CA PHE A 324 5.46 -1.96 9.09
C PHE A 324 5.26 -3.47 9.35
N HIS A 325 4.02 -3.85 9.65
CA HIS A 325 3.61 -5.26 9.74
C HIS A 325 2.45 -5.52 8.79
N ASN A 326 2.31 -6.76 8.31
CA ASN A 326 1.20 -7.12 7.43
C ASN A 326 -0.18 -6.85 8.09
N ALA A 327 -1.05 -6.13 7.40
CA ALA A 327 -2.43 -5.88 7.81
C ALA A 327 -3.44 -6.88 7.19
N GLY A 328 -3.07 -7.60 6.14
CA GLY A 328 -3.93 -8.60 5.48
C GLY A 328 -5.12 -8.02 4.70
N HIS A 329 -5.19 -6.71 4.52
CA HIS A 329 -6.32 -6.01 3.90
C HIS A 329 -6.25 -5.98 2.37
N ILE A 330 -5.18 -5.38 1.83
CA ILE A 330 -4.80 -5.36 0.41
C ILE A 330 -3.30 -5.57 0.24
N LEU A 331 -2.84 -5.70 -1.02
CA LEU A 331 -1.42 -5.86 -1.33
C LEU A 331 -0.60 -4.69 -0.77
N GLY A 332 0.35 -5.01 0.10
CA GLY A 332 1.20 -4.02 0.77
C GLY A 332 0.57 -3.31 1.98
N SER A 333 -0.67 -3.63 2.35
CA SER A 333 -1.34 -3.01 3.51
C SER A 333 -0.60 -3.28 4.81
N SER A 334 -0.43 -2.23 5.62
CA SER A 334 0.46 -2.26 6.76
C SER A 334 -0.17 -1.71 8.05
N ILE A 335 0.06 -2.43 9.14
CA ILE A 335 -0.04 -1.92 10.50
C ILE A 335 1.25 -1.15 10.78
N CYS A 336 1.11 0.11 11.18
CA CYS A 336 2.22 1.01 11.48
C CYS A 336 2.52 0.97 12.98
N HIS A 337 3.64 0.36 13.36
CA HIS A 337 4.12 0.32 14.74
C HIS A 337 5.15 1.43 14.95
N PHE A 338 4.86 2.32 15.90
CA PHE A 338 5.71 3.45 16.26
C PHE A 338 6.33 3.22 17.64
N HIS A 339 7.65 3.17 17.68
CA HIS A 339 8.45 3.15 18.89
C HIS A 339 8.94 4.57 19.18
N ILE A 340 8.49 5.16 20.30
CA ILE A 340 8.70 6.58 20.61
C ILE A 340 9.65 6.73 21.81
N GLY A 341 10.66 7.59 21.66
CA GLY A 341 11.78 7.76 22.58
C GLY A 341 12.61 6.48 22.74
N ASP A 342 13.28 6.33 23.87
CA ASP A 342 13.96 5.09 24.27
C ASP A 342 12.95 4.08 24.85
N GLY A 343 11.84 3.86 24.15
CA GLY A 343 10.69 3.10 24.64
C GLY A 343 9.87 3.85 25.69
N LEU A 344 9.72 5.16 25.54
CA LEU A 344 8.81 5.95 26.38
C LEU A 344 7.38 5.47 26.21
N TYR A 345 6.96 5.23 24.95
CA TYR A 345 5.64 4.72 24.60
C TYR A 345 5.67 4.09 23.20
N ASN A 346 4.80 3.12 22.95
CA ASN A 346 4.67 2.46 21.66
C ASN A 346 3.18 2.43 21.27
N ILE A 347 2.91 2.83 20.03
CA ILE A 347 1.55 2.88 19.50
C ILE A 347 1.50 2.17 18.15
N ALA A 348 0.49 1.31 17.97
CA ALA A 348 0.22 0.65 16.71
C ALA A 348 -1.04 1.25 16.06
N PHE A 349 -0.93 1.68 14.81
CA PHE A 349 -2.05 2.09 13.97
C PHE A 349 -2.35 0.97 12.98
N THR A 350 -3.55 0.39 13.01
CA THR A 350 -3.84 -0.76 12.18
C THR A 350 -4.00 -0.41 10.70
N GLY A 351 -4.45 0.81 10.39
CA GLY A 351 -5.15 1.06 9.14
C GLY A 351 -6.34 0.11 9.02
N ASP A 352 -6.67 -0.29 7.81
CA ASP A 352 -7.63 -1.37 7.57
C ASP A 352 -6.97 -2.73 7.71
N ILE A 353 -7.66 -3.69 8.35
CA ILE A 353 -7.10 -5.02 8.63
C ILE A 353 -8.05 -6.15 8.29
N LYS A 354 -7.49 -7.30 7.89
CA LYS A 354 -8.18 -8.60 7.92
C LYS A 354 -7.47 -9.57 8.86
N PHE A 355 -8.09 -9.89 10.00
CA PHE A 355 -7.58 -10.89 10.93
C PHE A 355 -8.03 -12.32 10.58
N GLU A 356 -7.87 -12.68 9.31
CA GLU A 356 -8.16 -14.00 8.74
C GLU A 356 -7.30 -14.19 7.49
N ARG A 357 -6.91 -15.44 7.20
CA ARG A 357 -6.21 -15.74 5.94
C ARG A 357 -7.21 -15.63 4.79
N THR A 358 -6.93 -14.75 3.83
CA THR A 358 -7.76 -14.59 2.63
C THR A 358 -7.24 -15.42 1.46
N TRP A 359 -7.85 -15.30 0.28
CA TRP A 359 -7.34 -15.97 -0.92
C TRP A 359 -5.97 -15.40 -1.34
N LEU A 360 -5.72 -14.11 -1.09
CA LEU A 360 -4.45 -13.43 -1.40
C LEU A 360 -3.48 -13.28 -0.24
N PHE A 361 -3.95 -13.05 0.99
CA PHE A 361 -3.12 -12.52 2.07
C PHE A 361 -3.12 -13.37 3.34
N ASN A 362 -2.03 -13.27 4.10
CA ASN A 362 -1.97 -13.80 5.46
C ASN A 362 -2.76 -12.88 6.41
N PRO A 363 -3.22 -13.37 7.58
CA PRO A 363 -3.89 -12.55 8.58
C PRO A 363 -3.04 -11.36 9.03
N ALA A 364 -3.71 -10.31 9.50
CA ALA A 364 -3.10 -9.18 10.19
C ALA A 364 -2.20 -9.64 11.36
N ILE A 365 -1.02 -9.04 11.50
CA ILE A 365 -0.11 -9.31 12.62
C ILE A 365 -0.62 -8.59 13.87
N ASN A 366 -0.71 -9.31 14.98
CA ASN A 366 -1.08 -8.76 16.29
C ASN A 366 -0.03 -9.03 17.38
N HIS A 367 1.19 -9.40 16.97
CA HIS A 367 2.33 -9.60 17.86
C HIS A 367 3.39 -8.53 17.61
N PHE A 368 3.71 -7.76 18.65
CA PHE A 368 4.64 -6.65 18.63
C PHE A 368 5.65 -6.79 19.79
N PRO A 369 6.85 -6.21 19.68
CA PRO A 369 7.80 -6.21 20.80
C PRO A 369 7.27 -5.49 22.04
N ARG A 370 6.60 -4.36 21.86
CA ARG A 370 5.96 -3.55 22.90
C ARG A 370 4.86 -2.68 22.29
N ALA A 371 3.71 -2.53 22.93
CA ALA A 371 2.59 -1.74 22.43
C ALA A 371 1.66 -1.33 23.59
N GLU A 372 1.70 -0.06 24.00
CA GLU A 372 0.84 0.49 25.04
C GLU A 372 -0.51 0.96 24.48
N ALA A 373 -0.53 1.50 23.26
CA ALA A 373 -1.77 1.90 22.58
C ALA A 373 -1.98 1.18 21.24
N LEU A 374 -3.24 0.93 20.94
CA LEU A 374 -3.71 0.44 19.65
C LEU A 374 -4.75 1.41 19.10
N VAL A 375 -4.57 1.90 17.87
CA VAL A 375 -5.60 2.60 17.10
C VAL A 375 -6.09 1.66 16.01
N ILE A 376 -7.37 1.29 16.06
CA ILE A 376 -7.97 0.24 15.23
C ILE A 376 -9.20 0.70 14.46
N GLU A 377 -9.37 0.17 13.24
CA GLU A 377 -10.58 0.36 12.44
C GLU A 377 -11.84 -0.26 13.08
N SER A 378 -13.01 0.20 12.66
CA SER A 378 -14.31 -0.21 13.18
C SER A 378 -15.36 -0.35 12.07
N THR A 379 -14.96 -0.68 10.84
CA THR A 379 -15.85 -0.73 9.66
C THR A 379 -17.03 -1.69 9.90
N TYR A 380 -16.72 -2.84 10.52
CA TYR A 380 -17.67 -3.87 10.96
C TYR A 380 -17.75 -3.92 12.50
N GLY A 381 -17.80 -2.73 13.12
CA GLY A 381 -17.86 -2.58 14.57
C GLY A 381 -19.24 -2.76 15.19
N GLY A 382 -20.31 -2.93 14.42
CA GLY A 382 -21.65 -3.16 14.98
C GLY A 382 -21.81 -4.55 15.61
N HIS A 383 -22.74 -4.71 16.56
CA HIS A 383 -22.98 -6.00 17.21
C HIS A 383 -23.36 -7.14 16.24
N ASP A 384 -24.04 -6.82 15.14
CA ASP A 384 -24.50 -7.79 14.11
C ASP A 384 -23.63 -7.81 12.86
N ASP A 385 -22.51 -7.08 12.84
CA ASP A 385 -21.61 -6.96 11.69
C ASP A 385 -20.71 -8.22 11.52
N PHE A 386 -21.34 -9.38 11.42
CA PHE A 386 -20.68 -10.66 11.13
C PHE A 386 -20.70 -10.93 9.63
N GLN A 387 -19.62 -11.51 9.13
CA GLN A 387 -19.53 -11.94 7.74
C GLN A 387 -19.65 -13.47 7.66
N PRO A 388 -20.23 -14.00 6.56
CA PRO A 388 -20.19 -15.43 6.31
C PRO A 388 -18.74 -15.89 6.14
N SER A 389 -18.51 -17.18 6.35
CA SER A 389 -17.21 -17.77 6.08
C SER A 389 -16.85 -17.63 4.59
N ARG A 390 -15.55 -17.61 4.29
CA ARG A 390 -15.05 -17.58 2.91
C ARG A 390 -15.61 -18.72 2.04
N LYS A 391 -15.87 -19.89 2.65
CA LYS A 391 -16.49 -21.02 1.97
C LYS A 391 -17.95 -20.73 1.58
N GLU A 392 -18.74 -20.25 2.53
CA GLU A 392 -20.14 -19.86 2.27
C GLU A 392 -20.23 -18.76 1.21
N ALA A 393 -19.30 -17.79 1.24
CA ALA A 393 -19.19 -16.75 0.23
C ALA A 393 -18.85 -17.31 -1.16
N THR A 394 -17.90 -18.27 -1.27
CA THR A 394 -17.62 -18.98 -2.53
C THR A 394 -18.85 -19.72 -3.04
N ASP A 395 -19.54 -20.46 -2.17
CA ASP A 395 -20.73 -21.22 -2.55
C ASP A 395 -21.87 -20.28 -3.01
N ARG A 396 -22.07 -19.15 -2.32
CA ARG A 396 -23.04 -18.13 -2.72
C ARG A 396 -22.72 -17.51 -4.07
N LEU A 397 -21.46 -17.13 -4.32
CA LEU A 397 -21.04 -16.56 -5.60
C LEU A 397 -21.27 -17.56 -6.75
N LYS A 398 -20.93 -18.83 -6.53
CA LYS A 398 -21.20 -19.92 -7.47
C LYS A 398 -22.69 -20.02 -7.82
N ASP A 399 -23.56 -20.01 -6.82
CA ASP A 399 -25.00 -20.16 -7.02
C ASP A 399 -25.60 -18.98 -7.79
N ILE A 400 -25.16 -17.75 -7.47
CA ILE A 400 -25.56 -16.54 -8.17
C ILE A 400 -25.18 -16.63 -9.65
N ILE A 401 -23.92 -16.98 -9.93
CA ILE A 401 -23.43 -17.08 -11.31
C ILE A 401 -24.19 -18.16 -12.06
N ARG A 402 -24.31 -19.38 -11.53
CA ARG A 402 -25.05 -20.47 -12.19
C ARG A 402 -26.49 -20.09 -12.49
N THR A 403 -27.14 -19.37 -11.58
CA THR A 403 -28.52 -18.89 -11.76
C THR A 403 -28.61 -17.86 -12.89
N SER A 404 -27.72 -16.86 -12.90
CA SER A 404 -27.66 -15.86 -13.97
C SER A 404 -27.36 -16.52 -15.33
N MET A 405 -26.46 -17.50 -15.37
CA MET A 405 -26.11 -18.22 -16.59
C MET A 405 -27.25 -19.06 -17.14
N LYS A 406 -28.04 -19.72 -16.29
CA LYS A 406 -29.26 -20.45 -16.73
C LYS A 406 -30.27 -19.52 -17.40
N LYS A 407 -30.35 -18.27 -16.97
CA LYS A 407 -31.18 -17.22 -17.59
C LYS A 407 -30.55 -16.59 -18.85
N LYS A 408 -29.34 -17.01 -19.24
CA LYS A 408 -28.52 -16.36 -20.28
C LYS A 408 -28.34 -14.85 -20.04
N GLY A 409 -28.22 -14.47 -18.77
CA GLY A 409 -28.01 -13.09 -18.34
C GLY A 409 -26.56 -12.81 -17.98
N LYS A 410 -26.23 -11.52 -17.89
CA LYS A 410 -24.90 -11.01 -17.56
C LYS A 410 -24.79 -10.72 -16.06
N VAL A 411 -23.60 -10.94 -15.51
CA VAL A 411 -23.30 -10.65 -14.10
C VAL A 411 -22.39 -9.44 -14.02
N LEU A 412 -22.86 -8.37 -13.37
CA LEU A 412 -22.08 -7.18 -13.08
C LEU A 412 -21.64 -7.21 -11.61
N VAL A 413 -20.34 -7.09 -11.37
CA VAL A 413 -19.77 -7.06 -10.02
C VAL A 413 -18.99 -5.75 -9.84
N PRO A 414 -19.55 -4.75 -9.14
CA PRO A 414 -18.83 -3.55 -8.76
C PRO A 414 -17.69 -3.90 -7.82
N VAL A 415 -16.46 -3.55 -8.20
CA VAL A 415 -15.26 -3.78 -7.37
C VAL A 415 -14.33 -2.57 -7.41
N PHE A 416 -13.48 -2.43 -6.41
CA PHE A 416 -12.34 -1.50 -6.50
C PHE A 416 -11.24 -2.08 -7.37
N ALA A 417 -10.39 -1.23 -7.97
CA ALA A 417 -9.28 -1.68 -8.81
C ALA A 417 -8.35 -2.64 -8.03
N VAL A 418 -8.13 -2.38 -6.74
CA VAL A 418 -7.33 -3.22 -5.84
C VAL A 418 -8.11 -3.71 -4.62
N GLY A 419 -7.89 -4.99 -4.28
CA GLY A 419 -8.43 -5.68 -3.12
C GLY A 419 -9.47 -6.71 -3.52
N ARG A 420 -10.73 -6.28 -3.59
CA ARG A 420 -11.87 -7.18 -3.80
C ARG A 420 -11.88 -7.81 -5.18
N SER A 421 -11.47 -7.06 -6.21
CA SER A 421 -11.36 -7.55 -7.58
C SER A 421 -10.46 -8.79 -7.67
N GLN A 422 -9.26 -8.74 -7.09
CA GLN A 422 -8.31 -9.86 -7.12
C GLN A 422 -8.80 -11.08 -6.30
N GLU A 423 -9.46 -10.86 -5.15
CA GLU A 423 -10.07 -11.95 -4.36
C GLU A 423 -11.18 -12.65 -5.16
N VAL A 424 -12.08 -11.89 -5.82
CA VAL A 424 -13.12 -12.44 -6.69
C VAL A 424 -12.51 -13.17 -7.88
N MET A 425 -11.47 -12.61 -8.51
CA MET A 425 -10.76 -13.29 -9.60
C MET A 425 -10.26 -14.68 -9.19
N ILE A 426 -9.61 -14.82 -8.03
CA ILE A 426 -9.12 -16.14 -7.59
C ILE A 426 -10.27 -17.12 -7.38
N VAL A 427 -11.38 -16.69 -6.80
CA VAL A 427 -12.55 -17.57 -6.61
C VAL A 427 -13.16 -17.97 -7.95
N MET A 428 -13.30 -17.03 -8.88
CA MET A 428 -13.80 -17.30 -10.24
C MET A 428 -12.93 -18.31 -10.99
N GLU A 429 -11.61 -18.11 -10.98
CA GLU A 429 -10.66 -19.02 -11.62
C GLU A 429 -10.76 -20.43 -11.01
N SER A 430 -10.81 -20.51 -9.67
CA SER A 430 -10.94 -21.80 -8.98
C SER A 430 -12.24 -22.51 -9.34
N LEU A 431 -13.37 -21.79 -9.40
CA LEU A 431 -14.68 -22.38 -9.73
C LEU A 431 -14.72 -22.89 -11.18
N VAL A 432 -14.13 -22.16 -12.14
CA VAL A 432 -14.02 -22.62 -13.53
C VAL A 432 -13.10 -23.83 -13.63
N LYS A 433 -11.93 -23.77 -12.99
CA LYS A 433 -10.93 -24.85 -12.99
C LYS A 433 -11.44 -26.15 -12.38
N MET A 434 -12.25 -26.04 -11.31
CA MET A 434 -12.94 -27.17 -10.69
C MET A 434 -14.20 -27.62 -11.43
N LYS A 435 -14.56 -26.95 -12.54
CA LYS A 435 -15.78 -27.19 -13.34
C LYS A 435 -17.07 -27.05 -12.53
N GLU A 436 -17.04 -26.25 -11.45
CA GLU A 436 -18.22 -25.93 -10.66
C GLU A 436 -19.11 -24.90 -11.35
N ILE A 437 -18.51 -24.03 -12.18
CA ILE A 437 -19.17 -23.15 -13.13
C ILE A 437 -18.63 -23.41 -14.54
N PRO A 438 -19.43 -23.21 -15.61
CA PRO A 438 -18.93 -23.34 -16.97
C PRO A 438 -17.86 -22.30 -17.27
N GLU A 439 -17.01 -22.59 -18.26
CA GLU A 439 -16.07 -21.60 -18.78
C GLU A 439 -16.85 -20.42 -19.37
N ILE A 440 -16.53 -19.22 -18.89
CA ILE A 440 -17.21 -17.98 -19.24
C ILE A 440 -16.21 -16.83 -19.27
N PRO A 441 -16.29 -15.91 -20.24
CA PRO A 441 -15.45 -14.72 -20.23
C PRO A 441 -15.72 -13.88 -18.98
N VAL A 442 -14.65 -13.55 -18.27
CA VAL A 442 -14.65 -12.60 -17.14
C VAL A 442 -13.92 -11.34 -17.60
N TYR A 443 -14.67 -10.30 -17.94
CA TYR A 443 -14.13 -9.02 -18.36
C TYR A 443 -13.69 -8.18 -17.17
N LEU A 444 -12.52 -7.58 -17.28
CA LEU A 444 -11.92 -6.72 -16.26
C LEU A 444 -11.80 -5.30 -16.80
N ASP A 445 -12.59 -4.37 -16.25
CA ASP A 445 -12.61 -2.96 -16.65
C ASP A 445 -12.28 -2.02 -15.48
N GLY A 446 -11.66 -0.88 -15.77
CA GLY A 446 -11.36 0.15 -14.78
C GLY A 446 -10.12 -0.12 -13.93
N MET A 447 -8.95 -0.26 -14.57
CA MET A 447 -7.64 -0.42 -13.91
C MET A 447 -7.40 -1.73 -13.14
N ILE A 448 -8.39 -2.64 -13.05
CA ILE A 448 -8.24 -3.93 -12.37
C ILE A 448 -7.06 -4.73 -12.94
N TRP A 449 -6.91 -4.78 -14.27
CA TRP A 449 -5.80 -5.49 -14.91
C TRP A 449 -4.43 -4.91 -14.53
N GLU A 450 -4.30 -3.58 -14.53
CA GLU A 450 -3.05 -2.90 -14.16
C GLU A 450 -2.72 -3.12 -12.67
N ALA A 451 -3.72 -3.02 -11.78
CA ALA A 451 -3.56 -3.35 -10.38
C ALA A 451 -3.15 -4.82 -10.19
N THR A 452 -3.73 -5.75 -10.94
CA THR A 452 -3.35 -7.17 -10.94
C THR A 452 -1.91 -7.36 -11.43
N ALA A 453 -1.47 -6.64 -12.47
CA ALA A 453 -0.07 -6.66 -12.91
C ALA A 453 0.89 -6.26 -11.77
N ILE A 454 0.54 -5.25 -10.97
CA ILE A 454 1.29 -4.87 -9.76
C ILE A 454 1.34 -6.02 -8.74
N HIS A 455 0.25 -6.78 -8.53
CA HIS A 455 0.29 -7.96 -7.65
C HIS A 455 1.31 -8.99 -8.12
N THR A 456 1.43 -9.20 -9.44
CA THR A 456 2.40 -10.14 -9.99
C THR A 456 3.85 -9.68 -9.86
N ALA A 457 4.08 -8.38 -9.64
CA ALA A 457 5.40 -7.79 -9.38
C ALA A 457 5.83 -7.88 -7.91
N TYR A 458 4.90 -8.13 -6.98
CA TYR A 458 5.16 -8.19 -5.53
C TYR A 458 4.68 -9.51 -4.88
N PRO A 459 5.10 -10.68 -5.39
CA PRO A 459 4.64 -11.97 -4.89
C PRO A 459 5.05 -12.27 -3.42
N GLU A 460 6.07 -11.58 -2.88
CA GLU A 460 6.48 -11.67 -1.48
C GLU A 460 5.47 -11.07 -0.50
N TYR A 461 4.55 -10.23 -0.99
CA TYR A 461 3.44 -9.65 -0.22
C TYR A 461 2.15 -10.49 -0.30
N LEU A 462 2.17 -11.61 -1.04
CA LEU A 462 1.08 -12.59 -1.10
C LEU A 462 1.24 -13.68 -0.04
N ASN A 463 0.16 -14.38 0.27
CA ASN A 463 0.18 -15.48 1.22
C ASN A 463 1.06 -16.64 0.73
N ASN A 464 1.51 -17.46 1.68
CA ASN A 464 2.44 -18.55 1.38
C ASN A 464 1.85 -19.58 0.39
N LYS A 465 0.53 -19.81 0.42
CA LYS A 465 -0.13 -20.77 -0.46
C LYS A 465 -0.06 -20.32 -1.93
N LEU A 466 -0.49 -19.10 -2.19
CA LEU A 466 -0.50 -18.51 -3.53
C LEU A 466 0.93 -18.30 -4.05
N ARG A 467 1.85 -17.87 -3.18
CA ARG A 467 3.27 -17.76 -3.51
C ARG A 467 3.87 -19.10 -3.93
N THR A 468 3.54 -20.18 -3.22
CA THR A 468 3.97 -21.54 -3.59
C THR A 468 3.37 -21.97 -4.92
N GLN A 469 2.07 -21.71 -5.15
CA GLN A 469 1.40 -22.03 -6.42
C GLN A 469 2.09 -21.31 -7.61
N ILE A 470 2.33 -20.01 -7.47
CA ILE A 470 3.00 -19.19 -8.49
C ILE A 470 4.44 -19.65 -8.74
N PHE A 471 5.22 -19.91 -7.68
CA PHE A 471 6.66 -20.15 -7.82
C PHE A 471 7.06 -21.59 -8.05
N GLN A 472 6.35 -22.56 -7.46
CA GLN A 472 6.72 -23.98 -7.53
C GLN A 472 5.94 -24.72 -8.60
N GLN A 473 4.70 -24.29 -8.89
CA GLN A 473 3.82 -24.98 -9.83
C GLN A 473 3.71 -24.25 -11.18
N GLY A 474 4.21 -23.01 -11.27
CA GLY A 474 4.08 -22.17 -12.47
C GLY A 474 2.63 -21.79 -12.77
N ASP A 475 1.74 -21.94 -11.80
CA ASP A 475 0.30 -21.78 -11.94
C ASP A 475 -0.12 -20.51 -11.20
N ASN A 476 -0.32 -19.43 -11.95
CA ASN A 476 -0.75 -18.15 -11.38
C ASN A 476 -2.23 -17.91 -11.73
N PRO A 477 -3.16 -18.04 -10.77
CA PRO A 477 -4.59 -17.89 -11.05
C PRO A 477 -4.94 -16.50 -11.58
N LEU A 478 -4.17 -15.46 -11.25
CA LEU A 478 -4.38 -14.10 -11.75
C LEU A 478 -4.07 -13.93 -13.24
N LEU A 479 -3.44 -14.93 -13.87
CA LEU A 479 -3.06 -14.94 -15.29
C LEU A 479 -3.95 -15.86 -16.14
N SER A 480 -5.02 -16.42 -15.56
CA SER A 480 -5.89 -17.36 -16.27
C SER A 480 -6.51 -16.72 -17.52
N GLU A 481 -6.61 -17.51 -18.59
CA GLU A 481 -7.14 -17.07 -19.89
C GLU A 481 -8.62 -16.67 -19.84
N ILE A 482 -9.34 -17.02 -18.77
CA ILE A 482 -10.73 -16.60 -18.55
C ILE A 482 -10.84 -15.08 -18.37
N PHE A 483 -9.77 -14.42 -17.91
CA PHE A 483 -9.77 -12.99 -17.67
C PHE A 483 -9.47 -12.22 -18.95
N LYS A 484 -10.39 -11.37 -19.36
CA LYS A 484 -10.29 -10.54 -20.56
C LYS A 484 -10.18 -9.07 -20.16
N ARG A 485 -9.02 -8.47 -20.44
CA ARG A 485 -8.80 -7.04 -20.21
C ARG A 485 -9.70 -6.21 -21.14
N VAL A 486 -10.43 -5.24 -20.58
CA VAL A 486 -11.12 -4.19 -21.35
C VAL A 486 -10.21 -2.96 -21.37
N ASP A 487 -9.70 -2.59 -22.54
CA ASP A 487 -8.70 -1.53 -22.70
C ASP A 487 -9.17 -0.29 -23.46
N SER A 488 -10.38 -0.33 -24.03
CA SER A 488 -10.92 0.70 -24.91
C SER A 488 -12.44 0.85 -24.78
N GLY A 489 -12.94 2.04 -25.13
CA GLY A 489 -14.38 2.31 -25.20
C GLY A 489 -15.09 1.43 -26.23
N GLU A 490 -14.47 1.20 -27.39
CA GLU A 490 -15.01 0.32 -28.43
C GLU A 490 -15.18 -1.13 -27.96
N MET A 491 -14.22 -1.67 -27.19
CA MET A 491 -14.35 -3.00 -26.62
C MET A 491 -15.50 -3.05 -25.60
N ARG A 492 -15.66 -2.00 -24.78
CA ARG A 492 -16.78 -1.89 -23.85
C ARG A 492 -18.12 -1.89 -24.60
N GLU A 493 -18.26 -1.09 -25.65
CA GLU A 493 -19.48 -1.04 -26.47
C GLU A 493 -19.83 -2.41 -27.07
N LYS A 494 -18.82 -3.15 -27.56
CA LYS A 494 -19.02 -4.53 -28.03
C LYS A 494 -19.58 -5.45 -26.93
N ILE A 495 -19.01 -5.39 -25.72
CA ILE A 495 -19.47 -6.20 -24.57
C ILE A 495 -20.91 -5.81 -24.16
N LEU A 496 -21.23 -4.50 -24.21
CA LEU A 496 -22.57 -4.02 -23.91
C LEU A 496 -23.60 -4.58 -24.89
N ALA A 497 -23.28 -4.58 -26.19
CA ALA A 497 -24.14 -5.05 -27.27
C ALA A 497 -24.21 -6.58 -27.41
N ASP A 498 -23.22 -7.31 -26.89
CA ASP A 498 -23.17 -8.76 -26.95
C ASP A 498 -24.38 -9.40 -26.26
N LYS A 499 -24.94 -10.46 -26.83
CA LYS A 499 -26.07 -11.21 -26.24
C LYS A 499 -25.60 -12.40 -25.41
N ASP A 500 -24.34 -12.81 -25.57
CA ASP A 500 -23.79 -13.92 -24.84
C ASP A 500 -23.58 -13.58 -23.36
N PRO A 501 -23.79 -14.56 -22.47
CA PRO A 501 -23.63 -14.33 -21.05
C PRO A 501 -22.16 -14.15 -20.68
N CYS A 502 -21.89 -13.19 -19.80
CA CYS A 502 -20.54 -12.90 -19.32
C CYS A 502 -20.56 -12.44 -17.86
N VAL A 503 -19.38 -12.39 -17.25
CA VAL A 503 -19.15 -11.70 -15.98
C VAL A 503 -18.31 -10.47 -16.25
N VAL A 504 -18.68 -9.33 -15.66
CA VAL A 504 -17.90 -8.09 -15.70
C VAL A 504 -17.54 -7.68 -14.28
N LEU A 505 -16.24 -7.61 -14.00
CA LEU A 505 -15.71 -6.92 -12.84
C LEU A 505 -15.34 -5.50 -13.28
N ALA A 506 -15.98 -4.48 -12.71
CA ALA A 506 -15.77 -3.08 -13.12
C ALA A 506 -15.68 -2.13 -11.93
N THR A 507 -14.88 -1.08 -12.08
CA THR A 507 -14.78 0.01 -11.09
C THR A 507 -15.84 1.09 -11.33
N SER A 508 -16.27 1.83 -10.31
CA SER A 508 -15.86 1.75 -8.90
C SER A 508 -16.75 0.84 -8.04
N GLY A 509 -16.18 0.29 -6.95
CA GLY A 509 -16.83 -0.73 -6.13
C GLY A 509 -18.08 -0.31 -5.35
N MET A 510 -18.37 0.99 -5.29
CA MET A 510 -19.57 1.55 -4.67
C MET A 510 -20.49 2.30 -5.65
N MET A 511 -20.20 2.18 -6.96
CA MET A 511 -21.03 2.74 -8.04
C MET A 511 -21.18 4.28 -8.00
N ASN A 512 -20.20 5.02 -7.48
CA ASN A 512 -20.24 6.49 -7.50
C ASN A 512 -19.70 7.09 -8.83
N GLY A 513 -19.25 6.24 -9.75
CA GLY A 513 -18.64 6.62 -11.01
C GLY A 513 -17.79 5.49 -11.59
N GLY A 514 -17.13 5.78 -12.70
CA GLY A 514 -16.30 4.82 -13.44
C GLY A 514 -17.09 3.92 -14.39
N PRO A 515 -16.41 2.97 -15.08
CA PRO A 515 -17.01 2.14 -16.11
C PRO A 515 -18.21 1.29 -15.65
N VAL A 516 -18.31 0.93 -14.37
CA VAL A 516 -19.45 0.19 -13.79
C VAL A 516 -20.78 0.88 -14.07
N MET A 517 -20.77 2.22 -14.14
CA MET A 517 -21.98 3.00 -14.41
C MET A 517 -22.46 2.87 -15.85
N GLU A 518 -21.55 2.70 -16.81
CA GLU A 518 -21.91 2.42 -18.20
C GLU A 518 -22.54 1.03 -18.35
N TYR A 519 -22.00 0.02 -17.67
CA TYR A 519 -22.61 -1.31 -17.63
C TYR A 519 -23.98 -1.27 -16.96
N PHE A 520 -24.09 -0.63 -15.80
CA PHE A 520 -25.35 -0.53 -15.07
C PHE A 520 -26.43 0.17 -15.90
N LYS A 521 -26.11 1.32 -16.51
CA LYS A 521 -27.04 2.07 -17.38
C LYS A 521 -27.65 1.23 -18.51
N ASN A 522 -26.87 0.31 -19.10
CA ASN A 522 -27.33 -0.50 -20.21
C ASN A 522 -28.01 -1.81 -19.76
N TRP A 523 -27.71 -2.31 -18.57
CA TRP A 523 -28.15 -3.64 -18.13
C TRP A 523 -29.19 -3.62 -17.00
N SER A 524 -29.42 -2.48 -16.35
CA SER A 524 -30.28 -2.39 -15.17
C SER A 524 -31.76 -2.66 -15.44
N GLY A 525 -32.23 -2.40 -16.66
CA GLY A 525 -33.60 -2.67 -17.12
C GLY A 525 -33.85 -4.08 -17.63
N GLU A 526 -32.92 -5.03 -17.44
CA GLU A 526 -33.08 -6.42 -17.90
C GLU A 526 -33.09 -7.40 -16.71
N ASP A 527 -34.23 -8.06 -16.48
CA ASP A 527 -34.47 -8.99 -15.36
C ASP A 527 -33.60 -10.26 -15.36
N LYS A 528 -33.06 -10.65 -16.52
CA LYS A 528 -32.12 -11.77 -16.66
C LYS A 528 -30.74 -11.44 -16.09
N ASN A 529 -30.36 -10.16 -16.05
CA ASN A 529 -29.05 -9.73 -15.58
C ASN A 529 -29.01 -9.71 -14.04
N THR A 530 -27.80 -9.74 -13.49
CA THR A 530 -27.59 -9.77 -12.03
C THR A 530 -26.48 -8.81 -11.62
N LEU A 531 -26.76 -7.94 -10.65
CA LEU A 531 -25.82 -7.07 -9.98
C LEU A 531 -25.41 -7.72 -8.66
N VAL A 532 -24.11 -7.90 -8.43
CA VAL A 532 -23.60 -8.59 -7.24
C VAL A 532 -22.71 -7.67 -6.43
N PHE A 533 -23.16 -7.29 -5.24
CA PHE A 533 -22.32 -6.58 -4.28
C PHE A 533 -21.47 -7.58 -3.49
N VAL A 534 -20.14 -7.42 -3.54
CA VAL A 534 -19.17 -8.30 -2.86
C VAL A 534 -18.44 -7.62 -1.69
N GLY A 535 -18.89 -6.43 -1.28
CA GLY A 535 -18.22 -5.68 -0.23
C GLY A 535 -19.07 -4.55 0.31
N TYR A 536 -18.55 -3.94 1.37
CA TYR A 536 -19.19 -2.83 2.06
C TYR A 536 -19.60 -1.72 1.08
N GLN A 537 -20.81 -1.18 1.26
CA GLN A 537 -21.33 -0.05 0.52
C GLN A 537 -21.55 1.08 1.53
N ALA A 538 -20.74 2.14 1.45
CA ALA A 538 -20.84 3.26 2.38
C ALA A 538 -22.19 3.99 2.24
N GLU A 539 -22.67 4.59 3.32
CA GLU A 539 -23.85 5.46 3.28
C GLU A 539 -23.63 6.63 2.31
N GLY A 540 -24.71 7.07 1.65
CA GLY A 540 -24.65 8.10 0.61
C GLY A 540 -24.25 7.60 -0.80
N THR A 541 -23.76 6.38 -0.94
CA THR A 541 -23.38 5.83 -2.26
C THR A 541 -24.57 5.30 -3.07
N ILE A 542 -24.44 5.31 -4.41
CA ILE A 542 -25.43 4.71 -5.31
C ILE A 542 -25.56 3.20 -5.03
N GLY A 543 -24.43 2.51 -4.84
CA GLY A 543 -24.41 1.09 -4.53
C GLY A 543 -25.22 0.77 -3.28
N ARG A 544 -25.07 1.55 -2.21
CA ARG A 544 -25.84 1.39 -0.97
C ARG A 544 -27.35 1.59 -1.18
N ARG A 545 -27.73 2.59 -1.99
CA ARG A 545 -29.13 2.85 -2.35
C ARG A 545 -29.75 1.66 -3.09
N ILE A 546 -29.04 1.10 -4.08
CA ILE A 546 -29.50 -0.10 -4.82
C ILE A 546 -29.58 -1.31 -3.89
N GLN A 547 -28.56 -1.53 -3.05
CA GLN A 547 -28.51 -2.63 -2.10
C GLN A 547 -29.70 -2.63 -1.12
N ARG A 548 -30.22 -1.44 -0.76
CA ARG A 548 -31.44 -1.27 0.06
C ARG A 548 -32.76 -1.51 -0.68
N GLY A 549 -32.72 -1.89 -1.95
CA GLY A 549 -33.89 -2.25 -2.74
C GLY A 549 -34.52 -1.09 -3.52
N ALA A 550 -33.77 -0.01 -3.78
CA ALA A 550 -34.24 1.07 -4.65
C ALA A 550 -34.60 0.52 -6.04
N LYS A 551 -35.81 0.85 -6.50
CA LYS A 551 -36.32 0.45 -7.83
C LYS A 551 -35.90 1.39 -8.95
N GLU A 552 -35.46 2.58 -8.58
CA GLU A 552 -34.96 3.58 -9.51
C GLU A 552 -33.78 4.35 -8.92
N VAL A 553 -32.83 4.68 -9.79
CA VAL A 553 -31.61 5.43 -9.45
C VAL A 553 -31.47 6.62 -10.39
N PRO A 554 -31.36 7.86 -9.88
CA PRO A 554 -31.06 9.02 -10.69
C PRO A 554 -29.61 8.96 -11.17
N MET A 555 -29.39 9.19 -12.47
CA MET A 555 -28.08 9.26 -13.07
C MET A 555 -28.00 10.46 -14.01
N ASN A 556 -26.87 11.17 -14.00
CA ASN A 556 -26.62 12.23 -14.96
C ASN A 556 -26.17 11.60 -16.30
N VAL A 557 -26.97 11.78 -17.35
CA VAL A 557 -26.66 11.33 -18.71
C VAL A 557 -26.67 12.56 -19.62
N GLY A 558 -25.48 13.00 -20.05
CA GLY A 558 -25.34 14.13 -20.96
C GLY A 558 -25.84 15.47 -20.40
N GLY A 559 -25.76 15.67 -19.08
CA GLY A 559 -26.23 16.89 -18.41
C GLY A 559 -27.67 16.82 -17.89
N ASN A 560 -28.43 15.78 -18.25
CA ASN A 560 -29.80 15.57 -17.78
C ASN A 560 -29.85 14.48 -16.71
N ILE A 561 -30.63 14.69 -15.65
CA ILE A 561 -30.90 13.65 -14.66
C ILE A 561 -31.97 12.70 -15.24
N VAL A 562 -31.56 11.46 -15.50
CA VAL A 562 -32.44 10.38 -15.97
C VAL A 562 -32.62 9.39 -14.82
N SER A 563 -33.87 8.96 -14.58
CA SER A 563 -34.16 7.88 -13.64
C SER A 563 -33.99 6.54 -14.34
N LEU A 564 -33.03 5.73 -13.88
CA LEU A 564 -32.80 4.39 -14.42
C LEU A 564 -33.56 3.35 -13.62
N PRO A 565 -34.36 2.47 -14.26
CA PRO A 565 -35.04 1.38 -13.58
C PRO A 565 -34.04 0.30 -13.15
N VAL A 566 -34.33 -0.33 -12.01
CA VAL A 566 -33.57 -1.46 -11.44
C VAL A 566 -34.46 -2.71 -11.49
N GLU A 567 -34.53 -3.32 -12.68
CA GLU A 567 -35.27 -4.55 -12.96
C GLU A 567 -34.38 -5.79 -12.89
N MET A 568 -33.07 -5.63 -13.08
CA MET A 568 -32.08 -6.68 -12.90
C MET A 568 -32.09 -7.25 -11.47
N ASN A 569 -31.69 -8.52 -11.32
CA ASN A 569 -31.59 -9.13 -10.00
C ASN A 569 -30.47 -8.43 -9.21
N VAL A 570 -30.73 -8.07 -7.94
CA VAL A 570 -29.73 -7.48 -7.05
C VAL A 570 -29.41 -8.49 -5.96
N GLU A 571 -28.16 -8.89 -5.89
CA GLU A 571 -27.66 -9.88 -4.95
C GLU A 571 -26.53 -9.31 -4.11
N THR A 572 -26.48 -9.70 -2.83
CA THR A 572 -25.34 -9.41 -1.96
C THR A 572 -24.63 -10.73 -1.63
N CYS A 573 -23.34 -10.76 -1.91
CA CYS A 573 -22.45 -11.88 -1.64
C CYS A 573 -21.38 -11.42 -0.65
N ASP A 574 -21.78 -11.38 0.62
CA ASP A 574 -20.89 -11.00 1.71
C ASP A 574 -19.79 -12.05 1.92
N GLY A 575 -18.72 -11.64 2.59
CA GLY A 575 -17.56 -12.51 2.85
C GLY A 575 -16.41 -12.36 1.86
N PHE A 576 -16.44 -11.37 0.96
CA PHE A 576 -15.30 -10.93 0.15
C PHE A 576 -14.61 -9.67 0.68
N SER A 577 -15.16 -9.05 1.74
CA SER A 577 -14.59 -7.83 2.33
C SER A 577 -13.15 -8.04 2.82
N GLY A 578 -12.30 -7.06 2.55
CA GLY A 578 -10.96 -6.94 3.09
C GLY A 578 -10.92 -6.49 4.56
N HIS A 579 -12.05 -6.10 5.16
CA HIS A 579 -12.11 -5.72 6.57
C HIS A 579 -12.46 -6.89 7.46
N SER A 580 -11.92 -6.86 8.67
CA SER A 580 -12.24 -7.79 9.75
C SER A 580 -13.69 -7.62 10.16
N ASP A 581 -14.43 -8.73 10.27
CA ASP A 581 -15.78 -8.70 10.85
C ASP A 581 -15.73 -8.44 12.36
N ARG A 582 -16.90 -8.25 12.98
CA ARG A 582 -17.01 -8.02 14.43
C ARG A 582 -16.26 -9.05 15.28
N ARG A 583 -16.36 -10.33 14.92
CA ARG A 583 -15.68 -11.44 15.62
C ARG A 583 -14.17 -11.35 15.47
N GLN A 584 -13.68 -11.02 14.28
CA GLN A 584 -12.27 -10.87 13.96
C GLN A 584 -11.66 -9.64 14.65
N LEU A 585 -12.36 -8.50 14.70
CA LEU A 585 -11.89 -7.30 15.41
C LEU A 585 -11.74 -7.56 16.93
N VAL A 586 -12.75 -8.16 17.56
CA VAL A 586 -12.67 -8.55 18.98
C VAL A 586 -11.57 -9.58 19.20
N GLY A 587 -11.44 -10.56 18.30
CA GLY A 587 -10.40 -11.59 18.35
C GLY A 587 -8.99 -11.02 18.20
N PHE A 588 -8.79 -10.02 17.33
CA PHE A 588 -7.52 -9.34 17.12
C PHE A 588 -7.05 -8.69 18.43
N ILE A 589 -7.92 -7.89 19.06
CA ILE A 589 -7.62 -7.18 20.31
C ILE A 589 -7.40 -8.16 21.47
N ASN A 590 -8.27 -9.17 21.60
CA ASN A 590 -8.17 -10.15 22.68
C ASN A 590 -6.87 -10.96 22.65
N ASN A 591 -6.39 -11.28 21.45
CA ASN A 591 -5.21 -12.12 21.24
C ASN A 591 -3.93 -11.31 20.96
N MET A 592 -4.00 -9.98 21.04
CA MET A 592 -2.85 -9.11 20.80
C MET A 592 -1.78 -9.30 21.89
N SER A 593 -0.51 -9.34 21.48
CA SER A 593 0.64 -9.52 22.37
C SER A 593 1.73 -8.48 22.07
N PRO A 594 2.16 -7.66 23.04
CA PRO A 594 1.56 -7.53 24.37
C PRO A 594 0.15 -6.96 24.29
N ARG A 595 -0.59 -7.13 25.39
CA ARG A 595 -1.91 -6.56 25.54
C ARG A 595 -1.80 -5.02 25.70
N PRO A 596 -2.50 -4.22 24.88
CA PRO A 596 -2.44 -2.77 24.98
C PRO A 596 -3.16 -2.27 26.25
N GLU A 597 -2.67 -1.16 26.80
CA GLU A 597 -3.28 -0.46 27.93
C GLU A 597 -4.49 0.38 27.48
N ARG A 598 -4.42 0.94 26.26
CA ARG A 598 -5.49 1.76 25.66
C ARG A 598 -5.80 1.35 24.22
N VAL A 599 -7.08 1.26 23.88
CA VAL A 599 -7.56 1.00 22.51
C VAL A 599 -8.42 2.15 22.01
N ILE A 600 -8.07 2.72 20.86
CA ILE A 600 -8.74 3.85 20.23
C ILE A 600 -9.41 3.36 18.95
N PHE A 601 -10.70 3.68 18.79
CA PHE A 601 -11.52 3.24 17.67
C PHE A 601 -11.74 4.39 16.69
N GLY A 602 -11.35 4.16 15.44
CA GLY A 602 -11.64 5.01 14.29
C GLY A 602 -12.18 4.18 13.13
N HIS A 603 -12.22 4.79 11.94
CA HIS A 603 -12.57 4.19 10.66
C HIS A 603 -13.81 3.28 10.71
N GLY A 604 -14.96 3.89 10.95
CA GLY A 604 -16.24 3.21 11.16
C GLY A 604 -17.32 4.23 11.48
N GLU A 605 -18.57 3.91 11.17
CA GLU A 605 -19.70 4.77 11.55
C GLU A 605 -19.73 5.01 13.07
N GLU A 606 -20.23 6.18 13.48
CA GLU A 606 -20.29 6.57 14.89
C GLU A 606 -20.84 5.47 15.81
N SER A 607 -21.98 4.88 15.45
CA SER A 607 -22.63 3.81 16.21
C SER A 607 -21.71 2.59 16.37
N LYS A 608 -20.98 2.21 15.31
CA LYS A 608 -20.09 1.05 15.27
C LYS A 608 -18.82 1.26 16.09
N CYS A 609 -18.22 2.46 16.00
CA CYS A 609 -17.07 2.83 16.83
C CYS A 609 -17.43 2.79 18.32
N VAL A 610 -18.59 3.36 18.68
CA VAL A 610 -19.05 3.41 20.08
C VAL A 610 -19.43 2.02 20.60
N ASP A 611 -20.11 1.19 19.80
CA ASP A 611 -20.47 -0.18 20.15
C ASP A 611 -19.21 -1.03 20.43
N LEU A 612 -18.25 -1.05 19.48
CA LEU A 612 -17.01 -1.80 19.64
C LEU A 612 -16.19 -1.32 20.84
N SER A 613 -16.09 -0.01 21.04
CA SER A 613 -15.47 0.55 22.24
C SER A 613 -16.14 0.06 23.52
N SER A 614 -17.48 0.15 23.61
CA SER A 614 -18.24 -0.29 24.79
C SER A 614 -18.06 -1.79 25.06
N THR A 615 -18.05 -2.60 24.00
CA THR A 615 -17.91 -4.06 24.10
C THR A 615 -16.52 -4.45 24.57
N ILE A 616 -15.47 -3.83 24.03
CA ILE A 616 -14.09 -4.10 24.45
C ILE A 616 -13.87 -3.64 25.89
N HIS A 617 -14.40 -2.49 26.28
CA HIS A 617 -14.35 -2.03 27.67
C HIS A 617 -15.02 -3.03 28.62
N LYS A 618 -16.27 -3.42 28.35
CA LYS A 618 -17.05 -4.34 29.21
C LYS A 618 -16.48 -5.75 29.26
N ARG A 619 -16.10 -6.30 28.09
CA ARG A 619 -15.69 -7.70 27.96
C ARG A 619 -14.23 -7.93 28.36
N LEU A 620 -13.35 -6.99 28.02
CA LEU A 620 -11.92 -7.12 28.23
C LEU A 620 -11.42 -6.29 29.41
N ASN A 621 -12.20 -5.36 29.99
CA ASN A 621 -11.74 -4.45 31.04
C ASN A 621 -10.51 -3.63 30.59
N MET A 622 -10.58 -3.06 29.38
CA MET A 622 -9.55 -2.21 28.79
C MET A 622 -9.99 -0.74 28.80
N ASN A 623 -9.02 0.18 28.82
CA ASN A 623 -9.29 1.59 28.59
C ASN A 623 -9.56 1.80 27.10
N THR A 624 -10.72 2.35 26.75
CA THR A 624 -11.12 2.54 25.34
C THR A 624 -11.56 3.97 25.05
N ALA A 625 -11.36 4.41 23.82
CA ALA A 625 -11.84 5.71 23.33
C ALA A 625 -12.36 5.60 21.90
N ALA A 626 -13.47 6.27 21.61
CA ALA A 626 -13.97 6.49 20.25
C ALA A 626 -14.10 8.00 20.05
N PRO A 627 -12.98 8.70 19.77
CA PRO A 627 -12.95 10.16 19.75
C PRO A 627 -13.74 10.71 18.57
N PHE A 628 -14.11 11.98 18.64
CA PHE A 628 -14.54 12.74 17.47
C PHE A 628 -13.34 13.25 16.68
N ASN A 629 -13.55 13.56 15.40
CA ASN A 629 -12.63 14.41 14.66
C ASN A 629 -12.39 15.71 15.45
N LEU A 630 -11.17 16.25 15.35
CA LEU A 630 -10.63 17.41 16.05
C LEU A 630 -10.27 17.17 17.53
N GLU A 631 -10.58 16.02 18.12
CA GLU A 631 -10.14 15.70 19.47
C GLU A 631 -8.66 15.31 19.51
N ALA A 632 -8.00 15.64 20.62
CA ALA A 632 -6.63 15.26 20.91
C ALA A 632 -6.57 14.36 22.15
N LEU A 633 -5.89 13.22 22.01
CA LEU A 633 -5.70 12.25 23.09
C LEU A 633 -4.23 12.27 23.51
N ARG A 634 -3.97 12.57 24.79
CA ARG A 634 -2.62 12.50 25.39
C ARG A 634 -2.38 11.12 26.00
N PHE A 635 -1.17 10.59 25.80
CA PHE A 635 -0.73 9.28 26.28
C PHE A 635 0.27 9.37 27.42
N VAL A 636 1.18 10.34 27.34
CA VAL A 636 2.22 10.65 28.34
C VAL A 636 2.19 12.13 28.65
#